data_AF-A0AA86SGE6-F1
#
_entry.id   AF-A0AA86SGE6-F1
#
_cell.length_a   1.000
_cell.length_b   1.000
_cell.length_c   1.000
_cell.angle_alpha   90.00
_cell.angle_beta   90.00
_cell.angle_gamma   90.00
#
_symmetry.space_group_name_H-M   'P 1'
#
loop_
_entity.id
_entity.type
_entity.pdbx_description
1 polymer ?
#
loop_
_entity_poly.entity_id
_entity_poly.type
_entity_poly.pdbx_seq_one_letter_code
_entity_poly.pdbx_strand_id
1 'polypeptide(L)'
;MYQWRKFEFFEEKYGAKCLTPEGDDGGDVVGEKKIECCSSGRGKVVTGFDDGVVCFFDRGLKFNYAFQPHSSNVRFLQQLKQRNFLVTIGEDEQLTPQQSALCLKVFDLDKMQPESSSTASPDCVGILRIFTNQFPEAKITSFLVLEEVPPILLIAIGLDNGSIYCIKGDIARERITRFKLQVENNHSDKTLSAVTGLGFRVDGQSLQLFAVTPSSVSLFSLHNQPPRRQTLDQIGCGVNGVAMSERSELIIGRPEAVYFYEVDGRGPCWAFEGEKKLLGWFRGYLLCVIADQRIGKHTFNIYDLKNRLIAHSALVKEVSHMLYEWGNIILIMNDKSALCIGEKDMESKLDMLFKKNLYSVAINLVQTQQADAAATAEVLRKYGDHLYSKQDYDEAMAQYILTIGHLEPSYVIQKFLDAQRIYNLTNYLEKLHEKGLASKDHTTLLLNCYTKLKDVEKLNLFIKSDDSIGELKFDVETAIRVCRAANYHEHAMYVAKKAGRHEWYLKILLEDLGSYEEALEYISSLESSQAGMTVTEYGKILIEHKPAETIQILIRLCTEDGDKRGRRPKGVYMSMLPSPVDFLSIFIHHPQSLMDFLEKYTSKVNDSPAQVEIHNTLLELYISNELNFPSMSQVNDGINDLNGVSAKTMSAQSNGSIADHESSEQGKDRLERRKKGLHLLKSAWPPETEHPLYDVDLAIILCEMNAFKDGLLYLYEKMKLYKEVIACYMQAHDHEGLIACCKRLGDSVKGGDPSLWADVLKYFGELGEDCSKEVKEVLTYIDRDDILPPIIVLQTLSRNPCLTLSVIKDYIARKLERESKMIEEDRQAIEKYQEDTLSMRKEIQDLRTNARIFQLSKCTACTFTLDLPAVHFMCMHSFHLRCLGDNEKECPECAPEYRSVLEMKRNLEQNSKDQDRFFHQVKSSKDGFSVIAEYFGKGIISKISNGSNSEPRSGTASSTSGF
;
A
#
# COMPACT_ATOMS: atom_id res chain seq x y z
N MET A 1 10.90 60.13 -22.55
CA MET A 1 11.84 59.10 -23.02
C MET A 1 11.86 57.97 -22.01
N TYR A 2 11.25 56.82 -22.34
CA TYR A 2 11.38 55.64 -21.48
C TYR A 2 12.82 55.13 -21.60
N GLN A 3 13.57 55.20 -20.51
CA GLN A 3 14.96 54.76 -20.47
C GLN A 3 14.97 53.22 -20.53
N TRP A 4 15.49 52.66 -21.63
CA TRP A 4 15.65 51.22 -21.78
C TRP A 4 16.61 50.70 -20.71
N ARG A 5 16.23 49.62 -20.01
CA ARG A 5 17.06 49.03 -18.96
C ARG A 5 18.15 48.16 -19.60
N LYS A 6 19.40 48.33 -19.15
CA LYS A 6 20.56 47.58 -19.64
C LYS A 6 20.84 46.33 -18.80
N PHE A 7 21.09 45.23 -19.49
CA PHE A 7 21.51 43.92 -18.97
C PHE A 7 22.69 43.40 -19.78
N GLU A 8 23.37 42.39 -19.24
CA GLU A 8 24.45 41.67 -19.91
C GLU A 8 24.03 40.21 -20.10
N PHE A 9 23.01 39.99 -20.93
CA PHE A 9 22.55 38.66 -21.33
C PHE A 9 23.47 38.02 -22.37
N PHE A 10 24.38 38.80 -22.93
CA PHE A 10 25.42 38.32 -23.83
C PHE A 10 26.79 38.64 -23.26
N GLU A 11 27.74 37.78 -23.59
CA GLU A 11 29.15 37.90 -23.24
C GLU A 11 30.05 37.73 -24.45
N GLU A 12 31.21 38.37 -24.38
CA GLU A 12 32.27 38.21 -25.37
C GLU A 12 33.00 36.90 -25.07
N LYS A 13 32.97 35.95 -26.01
CA LYS A 13 33.57 34.63 -25.79
C LYS A 13 35.04 34.61 -26.20
N TYR A 14 35.33 35.02 -27.44
CA TYR A 14 36.68 35.01 -28.01
C TYR A 14 36.77 36.08 -29.09
N GLY A 15 37.91 36.77 -29.18
CA GLY A 15 38.25 37.68 -30.27
C GLY A 15 39.36 37.09 -31.12
N ALA A 16 39.15 36.96 -32.43
CA ALA A 16 40.22 36.62 -33.36
C ALA A 16 40.92 37.91 -33.81
N LYS A 17 42.25 37.95 -33.71
CA LYS A 17 43.03 39.15 -34.03
C LYS A 17 43.06 39.46 -35.53
N CYS A 18 43.04 38.44 -36.39
CA CYS A 18 43.01 38.62 -37.85
C CYS A 18 42.35 37.43 -38.55
N LEU A 19 41.44 37.70 -39.50
CA LEU A 19 40.81 36.71 -40.37
C LEU A 19 41.59 36.48 -41.69
N THR A 20 42.91 36.64 -41.68
CA THR A 20 43.76 36.32 -42.84
C THR A 20 44.50 35.01 -42.63
N PRO A 21 44.70 34.18 -43.66
CA PRO A 21 45.64 33.07 -43.58
C PRO A 21 47.05 33.65 -43.36
N GLU A 22 47.60 33.47 -42.15
CA GLU A 22 49.04 33.64 -41.93
C GLU A 22 49.73 32.46 -42.63
N GLY A 23 50.49 32.75 -43.69
CA GLY A 23 51.30 31.74 -44.35
C GLY A 23 52.47 31.35 -43.47
N ASP A 24 52.65 30.06 -43.23
CA ASP A 24 53.77 29.48 -42.46
C ASP A 24 55.07 29.38 -43.30
N ASP A 25 55.17 30.14 -44.39
CA ASP A 25 56.38 30.21 -45.22
C ASP A 25 56.84 31.67 -45.35
N GLY A 26 58.05 31.93 -44.87
CA GLY A 26 58.72 33.22 -44.94
C GLY A 26 58.87 33.69 -46.40
N GLY A 27 57.90 34.45 -46.87
CA GLY A 27 57.88 35.08 -48.18
C GLY A 27 57.05 36.35 -48.12
N ASP A 28 57.73 37.48 -48.34
CA ASP A 28 57.29 38.88 -48.20
C ASP A 28 56.23 39.32 -49.25
N VAL A 29 55.17 38.53 -49.46
CA VAL A 29 54.14 38.78 -50.49
C VAL A 29 52.74 38.38 -49.99
N VAL A 30 52.20 39.08 -48.99
CA VAL A 30 50.75 39.17 -48.82
C VAL A 30 50.40 40.63 -48.59
N GLY A 31 50.16 41.36 -49.68
CA GLY A 31 49.46 42.64 -49.62
C GLY A 31 48.16 42.46 -48.84
N GLU A 32 47.77 43.48 -48.06
CA GLU A 32 46.63 43.47 -47.15
C GLU A 32 45.30 43.11 -47.85
N LYS A 33 45.02 41.81 -48.07
CA LYS A 33 43.77 41.35 -48.73
C LYS A 33 42.54 41.92 -48.03
N LYS A 34 41.66 42.60 -48.76
CA LYS A 34 40.47 43.25 -48.22
C LYS A 34 39.28 42.30 -48.29
N ILE A 35 38.54 42.19 -47.18
CA ILE A 35 37.29 41.42 -47.15
C ILE A 35 36.21 42.24 -47.85
N GLU A 36 35.62 41.69 -48.92
CA GLU A 36 34.56 42.35 -49.70
C GLU A 36 33.17 41.82 -49.35
N CYS A 37 33.06 40.52 -49.06
CA CYS A 37 31.78 39.91 -48.71
C CYS A 37 31.95 38.74 -47.74
N CYS A 38 30.91 38.48 -46.96
CA CYS A 38 30.89 37.37 -46.01
C CYS A 38 29.54 36.66 -46.01
N SER A 39 29.55 35.38 -45.69
CA SER A 39 28.36 34.60 -45.41
C SER A 39 28.66 33.57 -44.32
N SER A 40 27.63 33.07 -43.69
CA SER A 40 27.72 31.98 -42.72
C SER A 40 26.66 30.94 -43.01
N GLY A 41 27.04 29.68 -42.80
CA GLY A 41 26.15 28.55 -42.96
C GLY A 41 26.84 27.23 -42.64
N ARG A 42 26.04 26.24 -42.24
CA ARG A 42 26.51 24.85 -42.01
C ARG A 42 27.73 24.76 -41.09
N GLY A 43 27.79 25.64 -40.09
CA GLY A 43 28.86 25.65 -39.10
C GLY A 43 30.21 26.16 -39.63
N LYS A 44 30.22 26.88 -40.76
CA LYS A 44 31.40 27.58 -41.27
C LYS A 44 31.10 29.06 -41.51
N VAL A 45 32.13 29.88 -41.39
CA VAL A 45 32.10 31.27 -41.85
C VAL A 45 32.91 31.35 -43.14
N VAL A 46 32.37 32.03 -44.14
CA VAL A 46 32.95 32.14 -45.48
C VAL A 46 33.22 33.61 -45.78
N THR A 47 34.44 33.93 -46.16
CA THR A 47 34.83 35.31 -46.54
C THR A 47 35.38 35.34 -47.95
N GLY A 48 34.96 36.32 -48.73
CA GLY A 48 35.43 36.60 -50.07
C GLY A 48 36.33 37.83 -50.07
N PHE A 49 37.46 37.71 -50.76
CA PHE A 49 38.48 38.74 -50.82
C PHE A 49 38.52 39.44 -52.18
N ASP A 50 39.21 40.57 -52.20
CA ASP A 50 39.43 41.43 -53.36
C ASP A 50 40.40 40.84 -54.40
N ASP A 51 41.07 39.74 -54.08
CA ASP A 51 41.95 38.95 -54.97
C ASP A 51 41.27 37.70 -55.57
N GLY A 52 39.96 37.56 -55.36
CA GLY A 52 39.17 36.50 -55.97
C GLY A 52 39.18 35.20 -55.16
N VAL A 53 39.86 35.17 -54.01
CA VAL A 53 39.93 34.01 -53.11
C VAL A 53 38.75 33.98 -52.14
N VAL A 54 38.24 32.79 -51.85
CA VAL A 54 37.28 32.52 -50.78
C VAL A 54 37.93 31.65 -49.71
N CYS A 55 37.82 32.07 -48.45
CA CYS A 55 38.32 31.33 -47.29
C CYS A 55 37.18 30.82 -46.41
N PHE A 56 37.36 29.64 -45.83
CA PHE A 56 36.45 29.03 -44.86
C PHE A 56 37.08 29.02 -43.47
N PHE A 57 36.30 29.37 -42.47
CA PHE A 57 36.70 29.39 -41.07
C PHE A 57 35.82 28.48 -40.21
N ASP A 58 36.44 27.84 -39.22
CA ASP A 58 35.78 27.02 -38.23
C ASP A 58 35.24 27.85 -37.05
N ARG A 59 34.67 27.18 -36.03
CA ARG A 59 34.09 27.79 -34.82
C ARG A 59 35.06 28.68 -34.03
N GLY A 60 36.35 28.40 -34.09
CA GLY A 60 37.39 29.22 -33.47
C GLY A 60 37.85 30.38 -34.34
N LEU A 61 37.17 30.63 -35.47
CA LEU A 61 37.64 31.48 -36.55
C LEU A 61 39.03 31.09 -37.06
N LYS A 62 39.38 29.80 -36.98
CA LYS A 62 40.61 29.27 -37.55
C LYS A 62 40.40 28.94 -39.02
N PHE A 63 41.40 29.22 -39.82
CA PHE A 63 41.43 28.90 -41.23
C PHE A 63 41.25 27.39 -41.45
N ASN A 64 40.38 27.02 -42.39
CA ASN A 64 40.11 25.62 -42.77
C ASN A 64 40.72 25.30 -44.14
N TYR A 65 40.19 25.93 -45.19
CA TYR A 65 40.73 25.85 -46.55
C TYR A 65 40.30 27.08 -47.35
N ALA A 66 40.96 27.31 -48.49
CA ALA A 66 40.62 28.35 -49.43
C ALA A 66 40.68 27.83 -50.87
N PHE A 67 39.89 28.46 -51.74
CA PHE A 67 39.97 28.25 -53.18
C PHE A 67 39.66 29.56 -53.91
N GLN A 68 40.05 29.64 -55.17
CA GLN A 68 39.86 30.84 -55.99
C GLN A 68 38.69 30.63 -56.96
N PRO A 69 37.47 31.08 -56.63
CA PRO A 69 36.34 31.01 -57.55
C PRO A 69 36.45 31.96 -58.74
N HIS A 70 37.12 33.11 -58.61
CA HIS A 70 37.15 34.16 -59.65
C HIS A 70 38.57 34.69 -59.85
N SER A 71 38.88 35.18 -61.06
CA SER A 71 40.22 35.67 -61.40
C SER A 71 40.59 36.97 -60.68
N SER A 72 39.64 37.88 -60.44
CA SER A 72 39.94 39.19 -59.83
C SER A 72 39.38 39.38 -58.42
N ASN A 73 38.06 39.45 -58.23
CA ASN A 73 37.43 39.85 -56.96
C ASN A 73 36.12 39.08 -56.75
N VAL A 74 35.86 38.64 -55.52
CA VAL A 74 34.56 38.11 -55.10
C VAL A 74 33.70 39.21 -54.48
N ARG A 75 32.78 39.76 -55.27
CA ARG A 75 31.91 40.90 -54.87
C ARG A 75 30.80 40.50 -53.93
N PHE A 76 30.18 39.35 -54.19
CA PHE A 76 29.09 38.83 -53.38
C PHE A 76 29.25 37.33 -53.23
N LEU A 77 28.91 36.82 -52.07
CA LEU A 77 28.79 35.39 -51.84
C LEU A 77 27.64 35.10 -50.89
N GLN A 78 27.03 33.93 -51.05
CA GLN A 78 26.03 33.43 -50.13
C GLN A 78 26.14 31.90 -50.05
N GLN A 79 26.38 31.39 -48.85
CA GLN A 79 26.28 29.97 -48.57
C GLN A 79 24.81 29.60 -48.37
N LEU A 80 24.37 28.56 -49.06
CA LEU A 80 23.00 28.07 -48.98
C LEU A 80 22.78 27.25 -47.70
N LYS A 81 21.54 27.26 -47.20
CA LYS A 81 21.18 26.65 -45.91
C LYS A 81 20.71 25.20 -46.11
N GLN A 82 19.93 24.92 -47.17
CA GLN A 82 19.38 23.58 -47.41
C GLN A 82 20.40 22.66 -48.09
N ARG A 83 21.08 23.10 -49.15
CA ARG A 83 22.19 22.37 -49.80
C ARG A 83 23.55 22.96 -49.43
N ASN A 84 24.63 22.16 -49.51
CA ASN A 84 25.99 22.64 -49.23
C ASN A 84 26.56 23.45 -50.41
N PHE A 85 25.79 24.37 -50.95
CA PHE A 85 26.19 25.12 -52.13
C PHE A 85 26.70 26.50 -51.73
N LEU A 86 27.73 26.96 -52.41
CA LEU A 86 28.20 28.34 -52.34
C LEU A 86 27.91 29.03 -53.66
N VAL A 87 27.15 30.12 -53.60
CA VAL A 87 26.93 30.99 -54.76
C VAL A 87 27.86 32.19 -54.64
N THR A 88 28.64 32.47 -55.67
CA THR A 88 29.55 33.63 -55.71
C THR A 88 29.32 34.46 -56.96
N ILE A 89 29.50 35.77 -56.84
CA ILE A 89 29.56 36.71 -57.96
C ILE A 89 30.92 37.41 -57.92
N GLY A 90 31.61 37.39 -59.05
CA GLY A 90 32.93 37.98 -59.21
C GLY A 90 33.27 38.21 -60.67
N GLU A 91 34.44 38.80 -60.91
CA GLU A 91 34.92 39.10 -62.26
C GLU A 91 35.97 38.06 -62.68
N ASP A 92 35.76 37.49 -63.86
CA ASP A 92 36.69 36.56 -64.53
C ASP A 92 37.35 37.22 -65.74
N GLU A 93 38.43 36.63 -66.25
CA GLU A 93 39.07 37.07 -67.49
C GLU A 93 38.09 37.10 -68.67
N GLN A 94 38.02 38.25 -69.36
CA GLN A 94 37.15 38.43 -70.52
C GLN A 94 37.68 37.65 -71.72
N LEU A 95 36.98 36.56 -72.10
CA LEU A 95 37.26 35.81 -73.34
C LEU A 95 36.98 36.64 -74.61
N THR A 96 36.07 37.63 -74.55
CA THR A 96 35.77 38.56 -75.66
C THR A 96 35.41 39.97 -75.13
N PRO A 97 35.80 41.06 -75.81
CA PRO A 97 35.57 42.44 -75.35
C PRO A 97 34.10 42.90 -75.38
N GLN A 98 33.18 42.07 -75.89
CA GLN A 98 31.73 42.37 -75.95
C GLN A 98 30.95 41.73 -74.78
N GLN A 99 31.60 40.95 -73.92
CA GLN A 99 30.95 40.20 -72.83
C GLN A 99 31.42 40.74 -71.48
N SER A 100 30.48 41.00 -70.57
CA SER A 100 30.81 41.43 -69.20
C SER A 100 31.67 40.38 -68.51
N ALA A 101 32.68 40.86 -67.77
CA ALA A 101 33.56 40.03 -66.95
C ALA A 101 32.83 39.40 -65.74
N LEU A 102 31.68 39.96 -65.36
CA LEU A 102 30.98 39.59 -64.15
C LEU A 102 30.13 38.33 -64.35
N CYS A 103 30.44 37.28 -63.61
CA CYS A 103 29.70 36.02 -63.65
C CYS A 103 29.29 35.53 -62.26
N LEU A 104 28.25 34.70 -62.26
CA LEU A 104 27.76 34.01 -61.09
C LEU A 104 28.18 32.54 -61.19
N LYS A 105 28.82 32.01 -60.15
CA LYS A 105 29.23 30.61 -60.06
C LYS A 105 28.55 29.93 -58.87
N VAL A 106 28.16 28.68 -59.06
CA VAL A 106 27.58 27.84 -58.01
C VAL A 106 28.49 26.66 -57.77
N PHE A 107 28.94 26.47 -56.54
CA PHE A 107 29.86 25.40 -56.15
C PHE A 107 29.17 24.40 -55.22
N ASP A 108 29.35 23.11 -55.45
CA ASP A 108 28.96 22.03 -54.55
C ASP A 108 30.10 21.75 -53.57
N LEU A 109 29.94 22.18 -52.32
CA LEU A 109 30.97 22.01 -51.30
C LEU A 109 31.06 20.56 -50.77
N ASP A 110 30.12 19.67 -51.14
CA ASP A 110 30.18 18.24 -50.78
C ASP A 110 31.09 17.45 -51.75
N LYS A 111 31.38 17.99 -52.94
CA LYS A 111 32.23 17.36 -53.97
C LYS A 111 33.50 18.17 -54.15
N MET A 112 34.64 17.59 -53.77
CA MET A 112 35.95 18.18 -54.08
C MET A 112 36.55 17.52 -55.32
N GLN A 113 37.22 18.33 -56.15
CA GLN A 113 37.96 17.81 -57.30
C GLN A 113 39.16 16.95 -56.84
N PRO A 114 39.45 15.83 -57.54
CA PRO A 114 40.59 14.99 -57.22
C PRO A 114 41.92 15.72 -57.40
N GLU A 115 42.90 15.40 -56.54
CA GLU A 115 44.18 16.08 -56.24
C GLU A 115 45.21 16.21 -57.39
N SER A 116 44.78 16.37 -58.65
CA SER A 116 45.68 16.63 -59.78
C SER A 116 46.09 18.11 -59.92
N SER A 117 45.41 19.03 -59.22
CA SER A 117 45.76 20.45 -59.11
C SER A 117 46.30 20.76 -57.72
N SER A 118 47.29 21.65 -57.63
CA SER A 118 47.98 22.05 -56.39
C SER A 118 47.10 22.65 -55.28
N THR A 119 45.79 22.79 -55.50
CA THR A 119 44.79 23.22 -54.52
C THR A 119 43.50 22.40 -54.69
N ALA A 120 42.97 21.85 -53.59
CA ALA A 120 41.69 21.16 -53.58
C ALA A 120 40.55 22.18 -53.73
N SER A 121 39.79 22.10 -54.81
CA SER A 121 38.69 23.03 -55.12
C SER A 121 37.33 22.30 -55.09
N PRO A 122 36.26 22.95 -54.61
CA PRO A 122 34.91 22.43 -54.75
C PRO A 122 34.46 22.33 -56.21
N ASP A 123 33.58 21.38 -56.51
CA ASP A 123 33.03 21.18 -57.84
C ASP A 123 32.15 22.36 -58.26
N CYS A 124 32.39 22.92 -59.45
CA CYS A 124 31.61 24.04 -59.98
C CYS A 124 30.41 23.50 -60.76
N VAL A 125 29.24 23.55 -60.12
CA VAL A 125 27.97 23.00 -60.64
C VAL A 125 27.43 23.80 -61.82
N GLY A 126 27.70 25.10 -61.87
CA GLY A 126 27.24 25.93 -62.97
C GLY A 126 27.79 27.35 -62.94
N ILE A 127 27.94 27.91 -64.14
CA ILE A 127 28.44 29.26 -64.38
C ILE A 127 27.38 30.00 -65.19
N LEU A 128 26.89 31.13 -64.67
CA LEU A 128 25.88 31.95 -65.30
C LEU A 128 26.41 33.37 -65.50
N ARG A 129 26.29 33.87 -66.73
CA ARG A 129 26.49 35.29 -67.01
C ARG A 129 25.28 36.08 -66.57
N ILE A 130 25.50 37.07 -65.70
CA ILE A 130 24.43 37.90 -65.15
C ILE A 130 23.87 38.80 -66.26
N PHE A 131 24.76 39.49 -66.97
CA PHE A 131 24.40 40.42 -68.03
C PHE A 131 24.34 39.74 -69.40
N THR A 132 23.34 40.11 -70.19
CA THR A 132 23.09 39.63 -71.56
C THR A 132 22.49 40.77 -72.38
N ASN A 133 22.29 40.58 -73.69
CA ASN A 133 21.67 41.61 -74.54
C ASN A 133 20.30 42.10 -74.03
N GLN A 134 19.52 41.24 -73.36
CA GLN A 134 18.23 41.60 -72.75
C GLN A 134 18.36 42.18 -71.33
N PHE A 135 19.50 41.97 -70.68
CA PHE A 135 19.79 42.35 -69.29
C PHE A 135 21.11 43.13 -69.28
N PRO A 136 21.09 44.43 -69.62
CA PRO A 136 22.31 45.23 -69.78
C PRO A 136 23.07 45.38 -68.46
N GLU A 137 24.38 45.61 -68.60
CA GLU A 137 25.33 45.79 -67.51
C GLU A 137 25.02 47.04 -66.67
N ALA A 138 25.05 46.86 -65.35
CA ALA A 138 24.81 47.89 -64.34
C ALA A 138 25.50 47.47 -63.04
N LYS A 139 25.79 48.42 -62.14
CA LYS A 139 26.49 48.07 -60.89
C LYS A 139 25.55 47.30 -59.97
N ILE A 140 25.99 46.12 -59.51
CA ILE A 140 25.26 45.34 -58.51
C ILE A 140 25.43 46.00 -57.13
N THR A 141 24.31 46.29 -56.47
CA THR A 141 24.27 46.97 -55.17
C THR A 141 23.71 46.08 -54.06
N SER A 142 22.93 45.06 -54.41
CA SER A 142 22.43 44.06 -53.45
C SER A 142 22.28 42.70 -54.12
N PHE A 143 22.43 41.65 -53.32
CA PHE A 143 22.41 40.26 -53.78
C PHE A 143 21.71 39.39 -52.73
N LEU A 144 20.80 38.53 -53.18
CA LEU A 144 20.09 37.60 -52.32
C LEU A 144 19.68 36.33 -53.08
N VAL A 145 19.90 35.17 -52.47
CA VAL A 145 19.50 33.86 -53.01
C VAL A 145 18.48 33.20 -52.08
N LEU A 146 17.41 32.67 -52.67
CA LEU A 146 16.40 31.85 -52.01
C LEU A 146 16.40 30.43 -52.58
N GLU A 147 16.36 29.44 -51.69
CA GLU A 147 16.11 28.04 -52.01
C GLU A 147 14.60 27.77 -51.89
N GLU A 148 13.87 27.67 -53.01
CA GLU A 148 12.42 27.37 -52.99
C GLU A 148 12.18 25.88 -52.69
N VAL A 149 12.41 25.03 -53.69
CA VAL A 149 12.35 23.56 -53.58
C VAL A 149 13.60 23.03 -54.26
N PRO A 150 14.57 22.47 -53.52
CA PRO A 150 15.83 22.03 -54.12
C PRO A 150 15.58 21.06 -55.29
N PRO A 151 16.15 21.27 -56.49
CA PRO A 151 17.31 22.12 -56.81
C PRO A 151 17.00 23.57 -57.27
N ILE A 152 15.75 24.04 -57.20
CA ILE A 152 15.35 25.34 -57.77
C ILE A 152 15.85 26.49 -56.89
N LEU A 153 16.70 27.34 -57.46
CA LEU A 153 17.18 28.58 -56.85
C LEU A 153 16.48 29.77 -57.47
N LEU A 154 16.13 30.75 -56.62
CA LEU A 154 15.71 32.08 -57.04
C LEU A 154 16.74 33.11 -56.57
N ILE A 155 17.44 33.72 -57.51
CA ILE A 155 18.50 34.69 -57.28
C ILE A 155 17.95 36.07 -57.64
N ALA A 156 18.01 37.02 -56.71
CA ALA A 156 17.66 38.42 -56.93
C ALA A 156 18.91 39.30 -56.83
N ILE A 157 19.13 40.11 -57.87
CA ILE A 157 20.29 40.99 -58.04
C ILE A 157 19.76 42.42 -58.17
N GLY A 158 19.95 43.23 -57.14
CA GLY A 158 19.58 44.64 -57.16
C GLY A 158 20.67 45.49 -57.78
N LEU A 159 20.26 46.46 -58.60
CA LEU A 159 21.16 47.31 -59.39
C LEU A 159 21.09 48.78 -58.94
N ASP A 160 22.11 49.55 -59.32
CA ASP A 160 22.19 50.99 -59.09
C ASP A 160 21.13 51.81 -59.84
N ASN A 161 20.61 51.28 -60.94
CA ASN A 161 19.55 51.88 -61.75
C ASN A 161 18.12 51.56 -61.26
N GLY A 162 17.94 51.06 -60.03
CA GLY A 162 16.63 50.76 -59.45
C GLY A 162 15.92 49.52 -60.03
N SER A 163 16.62 48.73 -60.86
CA SER A 163 16.13 47.46 -61.38
C SER A 163 16.58 46.29 -60.49
N ILE A 164 15.79 45.21 -60.48
CA ILE A 164 16.17 43.93 -59.88
C ILE A 164 16.14 42.87 -60.98
N TYR A 165 17.25 42.19 -61.19
CA TYR A 165 17.33 41.05 -62.08
C TYR A 165 17.10 39.77 -61.27
N CYS A 166 16.11 38.99 -61.71
CA CYS A 166 15.77 37.73 -61.08
C CYS A 166 16.10 36.56 -62.01
N ILE A 167 16.81 35.57 -61.48
CA ILE A 167 17.14 34.31 -62.16
C ILE A 167 16.51 33.18 -61.35
N LYS A 168 15.58 32.42 -61.94
CA LYS A 168 14.87 31.32 -61.28
C LYS A 168 15.10 30.01 -62.03
N GLY A 169 15.49 28.94 -61.34
CA GLY A 169 15.54 27.61 -61.95
C GLY A 169 16.60 26.67 -61.38
N ASP A 170 16.78 25.54 -62.05
CA ASP A 170 17.85 24.57 -61.75
C ASP A 170 19.10 24.93 -62.55
N ILE A 171 20.09 25.48 -61.86
CA ILE A 171 21.33 25.98 -62.45
C ILE A 171 22.20 24.83 -62.96
N ALA A 172 22.19 23.68 -62.27
CA ALA A 172 22.99 22.51 -62.65
C ALA A 172 22.55 21.90 -63.98
N ARG A 173 21.25 22.04 -64.31
CA ARG A 173 20.64 21.52 -65.55
C ARG A 173 20.39 22.60 -66.60
N GLU A 174 20.87 23.83 -66.36
CA GLU A 174 20.64 25.01 -67.21
C GLU A 174 19.15 25.33 -67.48
N ARG A 175 18.23 24.87 -66.63
CA ARG A 175 16.79 25.11 -66.75
C ARG A 175 16.40 26.38 -66.01
N ILE A 176 16.81 27.52 -66.55
CA ILE A 176 16.65 28.84 -65.91
C ILE A 176 15.68 29.75 -66.67
N THR A 177 14.95 30.57 -65.92
CA THR A 177 14.15 31.69 -66.42
C THR A 177 14.71 33.00 -65.86
N ARG A 178 14.71 34.06 -66.68
CA ARG A 178 15.20 35.39 -66.30
C ARG A 178 14.08 36.40 -66.46
N PHE A 179 13.89 37.26 -65.47
CA PHE A 179 12.93 38.35 -65.54
C PHE A 179 13.45 39.58 -64.78
N LYS A 180 12.94 40.75 -65.17
CA LYS A 180 13.31 42.04 -64.59
C LYS A 180 12.15 42.58 -63.76
N LEU A 181 12.45 43.07 -62.56
CA LEU A 181 11.53 43.86 -61.74
C LEU A 181 12.03 45.30 -61.68
N GLN A 182 11.11 46.26 -61.62
CA GLN A 182 11.44 47.68 -61.55
C GLN A 182 10.87 48.27 -60.25
N VAL A 183 11.74 48.82 -59.39
CA VAL A 183 11.35 49.31 -58.06
C VAL A 183 10.65 50.67 -58.12
N GLU A 184 11.03 51.55 -59.04
CA GLU A 184 10.41 52.87 -59.24
C GLU A 184 9.83 52.97 -60.66
N ASN A 185 8.64 53.56 -60.82
CA ASN A 185 8.02 53.67 -62.15
C ASN A 185 8.71 54.81 -62.93
N ASN A 186 9.00 54.58 -64.21
CA ASN A 186 9.57 55.57 -65.14
C ASN A 186 8.69 56.82 -65.41
N HIS A 187 7.61 57.02 -64.65
CA HIS A 187 6.61 58.08 -64.89
C HIS A 187 6.89 59.39 -64.14
N SER A 188 7.99 59.49 -63.39
CA SER A 188 8.45 60.75 -62.80
C SER A 188 9.89 60.99 -63.21
N ASP A 189 10.24 62.23 -63.57
CA ASP A 189 11.60 62.75 -63.86
C ASP A 189 12.62 62.59 -62.71
N LYS A 190 12.39 61.67 -61.78
CA LYS A 190 13.28 61.32 -60.68
C LYS A 190 14.33 60.34 -61.19
N THR A 191 15.59 60.66 -60.92
CA THR A 191 16.72 59.74 -61.07
C THR A 191 16.42 58.45 -60.30
N LEU A 192 16.43 57.32 -61.00
CA LEU A 192 16.24 55.99 -60.41
C LEU A 192 17.28 55.77 -59.32
N SER A 193 16.82 55.38 -58.13
CA SER A 193 17.71 55.16 -56.99
C SER A 193 18.19 53.72 -56.89
N ALA A 194 19.42 53.53 -56.41
CA ALA A 194 20.02 52.21 -56.23
C ALA A 194 19.22 51.32 -55.27
N VAL A 195 19.15 50.02 -55.57
CA VAL A 195 18.52 49.03 -54.68
C VAL A 195 19.48 48.67 -53.54
N THR A 196 19.22 49.22 -52.36
CA THR A 196 20.10 49.13 -51.17
C THR A 196 19.85 47.90 -50.31
N GLY A 197 18.69 47.25 -50.44
CA GLY A 197 18.37 46.04 -49.69
C GLY A 197 17.28 45.21 -50.35
N LEU A 198 17.36 43.90 -50.13
CA LEU A 198 16.44 42.89 -50.63
C LEU A 198 16.07 41.93 -49.48
N GLY A 199 14.85 41.40 -49.50
CA GLY A 199 14.41 40.42 -48.51
C GLY A 199 13.31 39.51 -49.06
N PHE A 200 13.52 38.21 -49.06
CA PHE A 200 12.49 37.26 -49.45
C PHE A 200 11.57 36.93 -48.28
N ARG A 201 10.26 36.90 -48.55
CA ARG A 201 9.23 36.38 -47.68
C ARG A 201 8.58 35.18 -48.35
N VAL A 202 8.52 34.07 -47.62
CA VAL A 202 7.86 32.84 -48.05
C VAL A 202 6.80 32.50 -46.99
N ASP A 203 5.53 32.52 -47.39
CA ASP A 203 4.41 32.15 -46.53
C ASP A 203 3.49 31.18 -47.29
N GLY A 204 3.64 29.89 -46.98
CA GLY A 204 2.99 28.81 -47.72
C GLY A 204 3.39 28.80 -49.20
N GLN A 205 2.41 29.03 -50.09
CA GLN A 205 2.64 29.14 -51.54
C GLN A 205 2.92 30.59 -51.99
N SER A 206 2.79 31.57 -51.10
CA SER A 206 3.02 32.97 -51.44
C SER A 206 4.50 33.32 -51.34
N LEU A 207 5.09 33.65 -52.48
CA LEU A 207 6.46 34.13 -52.58
C LEU A 207 6.47 35.62 -52.88
N GLN A 208 7.14 36.38 -52.03
CA GLN A 208 7.23 37.82 -52.13
C GLN A 208 8.68 38.31 -51.94
N LEU A 209 9.00 39.41 -52.60
CA LEU A 209 10.31 40.05 -52.52
C LEU A 209 10.14 41.50 -52.07
N PHE A 210 10.68 41.83 -50.91
CA PHE A 210 10.88 43.20 -50.47
C PHE A 210 12.09 43.80 -51.19
N ALA A 211 11.94 45.05 -51.63
CA ALA A 211 12.98 45.85 -52.26
C ALA A 211 13.03 47.23 -51.60
N VAL A 212 14.23 47.65 -51.23
CA VAL A 212 14.47 48.93 -50.57
C VAL A 212 15.39 49.78 -51.44
N THR A 213 15.01 51.03 -51.64
CA THR A 213 15.87 52.11 -52.16
C THR A 213 16.02 53.18 -51.08
N PRO A 214 16.91 54.18 -51.22
CA PRO A 214 16.92 55.32 -50.30
C PRO A 214 15.57 56.06 -50.22
N SER A 215 14.79 56.00 -51.29
CA SER A 215 13.54 56.74 -51.51
C SER A 215 12.27 55.92 -51.37
N SER A 216 12.33 54.59 -51.25
CA SER A 216 11.11 53.78 -51.24
C SER A 216 11.30 52.38 -50.65
N VAL A 217 10.19 51.81 -50.19
CA VAL A 217 10.07 50.40 -49.81
C VAL A 217 8.97 49.80 -50.67
N SER A 218 9.29 48.80 -51.48
CA SER A 218 8.35 48.12 -52.37
C SER A 218 8.31 46.62 -52.10
N LEU A 219 7.15 46.03 -52.32
CA LEU A 219 6.89 44.59 -52.23
C LEU A 219 6.47 44.07 -53.60
N PHE A 220 7.11 43.00 -54.05
CA PHE A 220 6.77 42.29 -55.27
C PHE A 220 6.15 40.94 -54.93
N SER A 221 4.94 40.71 -55.40
CA SER A 221 4.27 39.41 -55.34
C SER A 221 4.64 38.59 -56.58
N LEU A 222 5.51 37.59 -56.39
CA LEU A 222 6.11 36.79 -57.47
C LEU A 222 5.21 35.63 -57.95
N HIS A 223 4.12 35.35 -57.23
CA HIS A 223 3.11 34.38 -57.66
C HIS A 223 2.24 34.88 -58.83
N ASN A 224 2.15 36.20 -59.02
CA ASN A 224 1.42 36.80 -60.13
C ASN A 224 2.28 36.82 -61.40
N GLN A 225 1.65 36.61 -62.56
CA GLN A 225 2.30 36.80 -63.86
C GLN A 225 1.56 37.88 -64.66
N PRO A 226 2.14 39.07 -64.87
CA PRO A 226 3.45 39.53 -64.37
C PRO A 226 3.46 39.79 -62.86
N PRO A 227 4.64 39.79 -62.21
CA PRO A 227 4.76 40.06 -60.78
C PRO A 227 4.13 41.40 -60.39
N ARG A 228 3.26 41.39 -59.37
CA ARG A 228 2.54 42.59 -58.93
C ARG A 228 3.40 43.38 -57.94
N ARG A 229 3.60 44.67 -58.20
CA ARG A 229 4.28 45.60 -57.31
C ARG A 229 3.29 46.34 -56.40
N GLN A 230 3.69 46.55 -55.14
CA GLN A 230 3.05 47.43 -54.18
C GLN A 230 4.10 48.29 -53.48
N THR A 231 3.91 49.61 -53.41
CA THR A 231 4.78 50.50 -52.63
C THR A 231 4.26 50.56 -51.20
N LEU A 232 5.09 50.17 -50.22
CA LEU A 232 4.74 50.17 -48.81
C LEU A 232 5.12 51.48 -48.10
N ASP A 233 6.19 52.14 -48.55
CA ASP A 233 6.63 53.44 -48.01
C ASP A 233 7.37 54.26 -49.09
N GLN A 234 7.32 55.58 -48.98
CA GLN A 234 8.01 56.56 -49.84
C GLN A 234 9.31 57.09 -49.21
N ILE A 235 9.78 56.41 -48.17
CA ILE A 235 11.07 56.66 -47.53
C ILE A 235 11.69 55.28 -47.32
N GLY A 236 12.93 55.07 -47.72
CA GLY A 236 13.61 53.79 -47.48
C GLY A 236 14.85 53.96 -46.63
N CYS A 237 15.97 53.37 -47.05
CA CYS A 237 17.23 53.42 -46.32
C CYS A 237 18.44 53.25 -47.24
N GLY A 238 19.60 53.72 -46.77
CA GLY A 238 20.90 53.48 -47.38
C GLY A 238 21.37 52.02 -47.27
N VAL A 239 22.59 51.79 -47.71
CA VAL A 239 23.25 50.47 -47.71
C VAL A 239 23.38 49.93 -46.27
N ASN A 240 23.27 48.61 -46.10
CA ASN A 240 23.47 47.89 -44.83
C ASN A 240 22.43 48.17 -43.71
N GLY A 241 21.42 49.02 -43.96
CA GLY A 241 20.36 49.34 -43.00
C GLY A 241 19.12 48.45 -43.09
N VAL A 242 19.22 47.26 -43.72
CA VAL A 242 18.09 46.36 -43.99
C VAL A 242 18.36 44.98 -43.40
N ALA A 243 17.37 44.40 -42.73
CA ALA A 243 17.40 43.03 -42.21
C ALA A 243 16.02 42.37 -42.34
N MET A 244 15.96 41.04 -42.17
CA MET A 244 14.70 40.27 -42.14
C MET A 244 14.52 39.65 -40.76
N SER A 245 13.31 39.70 -40.21
CA SER A 245 12.94 39.01 -38.96
C SER A 245 12.67 37.52 -39.21
N GLU A 246 12.68 36.72 -38.14
CA GLU A 246 12.27 35.30 -38.19
C GLU A 246 10.82 35.11 -38.66
N ARG A 247 9.96 36.13 -38.50
CA ARG A 247 8.57 36.15 -38.97
C ARG A 247 8.44 36.62 -40.43
N SER A 248 9.56 36.75 -41.14
CA SER A 248 9.61 37.29 -42.50
C SER A 248 9.05 38.71 -42.62
N GLU A 249 9.28 39.54 -41.60
CA GLU A 249 9.03 40.98 -41.65
C GLU A 249 10.33 41.69 -42.09
N LEU A 250 10.19 42.72 -42.91
CA LEU A 250 11.33 43.53 -43.33
C LEU A 250 11.63 44.59 -42.27
N ILE A 251 12.88 44.70 -41.86
CA ILE A 251 13.35 45.65 -40.86
C ILE A 251 14.23 46.69 -41.55
N ILE A 252 13.90 47.97 -41.33
CA ILE A 252 14.64 49.11 -41.91
C ILE A 252 15.10 50.04 -40.79
N GLY A 253 16.39 50.34 -40.75
CA GLY A 253 16.99 51.27 -39.79
C GLY A 253 17.13 52.66 -40.38
N ARG A 254 16.44 53.63 -39.82
CA ARG A 254 16.65 55.05 -40.12
C ARG A 254 17.30 55.76 -38.92
N PRO A 255 17.87 56.96 -39.09
CA PRO A 255 18.54 57.67 -37.99
C PRO A 255 17.65 57.89 -36.75
N GLU A 256 16.34 58.04 -36.95
CA GLU A 256 15.36 58.30 -35.89
C GLU A 256 14.80 57.02 -35.24
N ALA A 257 14.67 55.93 -35.99
CA ALA A 257 13.97 54.73 -35.55
C ALA A 257 14.25 53.52 -36.44
N VAL A 258 13.91 52.34 -35.92
CA VAL A 258 13.84 51.10 -36.68
C VAL A 258 12.38 50.78 -36.98
N TYR A 259 12.07 50.52 -38.24
CA TYR A 259 10.74 50.28 -38.78
C TYR A 259 10.58 48.83 -39.23
N PHE A 260 9.44 48.22 -38.92
CA PHE A 260 9.05 46.90 -39.39
C PHE A 260 8.03 47.06 -40.52
N TYR A 261 8.12 46.21 -41.53
CA TYR A 261 7.20 46.17 -42.67
C TYR A 261 6.68 44.76 -42.89
N GLU A 262 5.37 44.69 -43.06
CA GLU A 262 4.62 43.49 -43.43
C GLU A 262 4.03 43.66 -44.83
N VAL A 263 3.23 42.67 -45.27
CA VAL A 263 2.57 42.69 -46.59
C VAL A 263 1.59 43.86 -46.70
N ASP A 264 0.92 44.19 -45.60
CA ASP A 264 -0.12 45.23 -45.56
C ASP A 264 0.45 46.65 -45.42
N GLY A 265 1.75 46.79 -45.13
CA GLY A 265 2.41 48.09 -45.01
C GLY A 265 3.34 48.18 -43.81
N ARG A 266 3.44 49.40 -43.27
CA ARG A 266 4.31 49.73 -42.14
C ARG A 266 3.71 49.20 -40.83
N GLY A 267 4.46 48.32 -40.18
CA GLY A 267 4.16 47.76 -38.86
C GLY A 267 4.76 48.61 -37.72
N PRO A 268 5.11 47.99 -36.57
CA PRO A 268 5.60 48.71 -35.40
C PRO A 268 6.93 49.41 -35.67
N CYS A 269 7.19 50.51 -34.95
CA CYS A 269 8.46 51.23 -35.01
C CYS A 269 9.04 51.48 -33.62
N TRP A 270 10.37 51.46 -33.54
CA TRP A 270 11.11 51.61 -32.30
C TRP A 270 12.10 52.76 -32.43
N ALA A 271 11.87 53.81 -31.64
CA ALA A 271 12.72 55.00 -31.65
C ALA A 271 14.07 54.71 -30.98
N PHE A 272 15.13 54.79 -31.78
CA PHE A 272 16.51 54.68 -31.35
C PHE A 272 17.25 55.82 -32.02
N GLU A 273 17.92 56.68 -31.26
CA GLU A 273 18.67 57.79 -31.85
C GLU A 273 20.02 57.32 -32.43
N GLY A 274 20.57 58.10 -33.37
CA GLY A 274 21.88 57.86 -33.99
C GLY A 274 21.81 57.15 -35.34
N GLU A 275 22.89 57.23 -36.10
CA GLU A 275 22.94 56.69 -37.46
C GLU A 275 23.08 55.16 -37.44
N LYS A 276 22.14 54.45 -38.06
CA LYS A 276 22.10 52.98 -38.09
C LYS A 276 22.97 52.49 -39.25
N LYS A 277 24.16 51.98 -38.94
CA LYS A 277 25.12 51.50 -39.96
C LYS A 277 24.84 50.08 -40.41
N LEU A 278 24.51 49.20 -39.46
CA LEU A 278 24.23 47.79 -39.71
C LEU A 278 23.06 47.34 -38.83
N LEU A 279 22.13 46.61 -39.44
CA LEU A 279 21.04 45.93 -38.74
C LEU A 279 21.11 44.42 -38.91
N GLY A 280 20.60 43.70 -37.92
CA GLY A 280 20.50 42.26 -37.95
C GLY A 280 19.40 41.76 -37.04
N TRP A 281 19.07 40.48 -37.20
CA TRP A 281 18.08 39.80 -36.38
C TRP A 281 18.64 38.45 -35.94
N PHE A 282 18.58 38.18 -34.65
CA PHE A 282 19.10 36.93 -34.09
C PHE A 282 18.24 36.47 -32.92
N ARG A 283 17.57 35.32 -33.04
CA ARG A 283 16.80 34.67 -31.95
C ARG A 283 15.78 35.59 -31.27
N GLY A 284 15.09 36.40 -32.06
CA GLY A 284 14.13 37.39 -31.56
C GLY A 284 14.73 38.70 -31.02
N TYR A 285 16.05 38.86 -31.06
CA TYR A 285 16.74 40.10 -30.73
C TYR A 285 17.02 40.93 -31.98
N LEU A 286 16.83 42.25 -31.86
CA LEU A 286 17.26 43.22 -32.86
C LEU A 286 18.71 43.60 -32.60
N LEU A 287 19.57 43.37 -33.60
CA LEU A 287 20.98 43.72 -33.58
C LEU A 287 21.17 45.05 -34.30
N CYS A 288 21.93 45.95 -33.69
CA CYS A 288 22.04 47.31 -34.20
C CYS A 288 23.42 47.90 -33.94
N VAL A 289 24.14 48.25 -35.00
CA VAL A 289 25.36 49.06 -34.92
C VAL A 289 25.00 50.51 -35.15
N ILE A 290 25.14 51.33 -34.11
CA ILE A 290 24.83 52.75 -34.13
C ILE A 290 26.15 53.53 -34.12
N ALA A 291 26.35 54.36 -35.14
CA ALA A 291 27.47 55.30 -35.17
C ALA A 291 27.08 56.57 -34.40
N ASP A 292 27.88 56.93 -33.40
CA ASP A 292 27.77 58.23 -32.74
C ASP A 292 28.58 59.27 -33.55
N GLN A 293 27.87 60.12 -34.29
CA GLN A 293 28.47 61.17 -35.11
C GLN A 293 29.29 62.18 -34.31
N ARG A 294 29.06 62.31 -32.99
CA ARG A 294 29.79 63.27 -32.13
C ARG A 294 31.14 62.75 -31.67
N ILE A 295 31.25 61.43 -31.48
CA ILE A 295 32.41 60.78 -30.83
C ILE A 295 33.21 59.93 -31.84
N GLY A 296 32.65 59.64 -33.02
CA GLY A 296 33.28 58.75 -34.01
C GLY A 296 33.41 57.31 -33.53
N LYS A 297 32.67 56.93 -32.50
CA LYS A 297 32.64 55.57 -31.94
C LYS A 297 31.38 54.84 -32.42
N HIS A 298 31.53 53.54 -32.67
CA HIS A 298 30.41 52.67 -32.97
C HIS A 298 29.98 51.95 -31.71
N THR A 299 28.67 51.88 -31.48
CA THR A 299 28.08 51.09 -30.40
C THR A 299 27.28 49.95 -30.99
N PHE A 300 27.57 48.74 -30.56
CA PHE A 300 26.79 47.56 -30.89
C PHE A 300 25.79 47.30 -29.76
N ASN A 301 24.50 47.34 -30.11
CA ASN A 301 23.41 47.13 -29.17
C ASN A 301 22.58 45.91 -29.60
N ILE A 302 22.26 45.07 -28.62
CA ILE A 302 21.31 43.96 -28.76
C ILE A 302 20.04 44.35 -28.01
N TYR A 303 18.93 44.51 -28.72
CA TYR A 303 17.65 44.92 -28.15
C TYR A 303 16.68 43.75 -28.07
N ASP A 304 16.07 43.57 -26.91
CA ASP A 304 14.88 42.75 -26.73
C ASP A 304 13.66 43.67 -26.80
N LEU A 305 13.00 43.65 -27.94
CA LEU A 305 11.86 44.52 -28.22
C LEU A 305 10.62 44.10 -27.39
N LYS A 306 10.46 42.80 -27.11
CA LYS A 306 9.32 42.28 -26.34
C LYS A 306 9.39 42.75 -24.88
N ASN A 307 10.56 42.61 -24.26
CA ASN A 307 10.79 43.01 -22.86
C ASN A 307 11.26 44.46 -22.69
N ARG A 308 11.41 45.20 -23.80
CA ARG A 308 11.86 46.61 -23.83
C ARG A 308 13.17 46.83 -23.07
N LEU A 309 14.14 45.93 -23.27
CA LEU A 309 15.45 45.96 -22.61
C LEU A 309 16.60 45.92 -23.62
N ILE A 310 17.74 46.48 -23.21
CA ILE A 310 19.01 46.35 -23.91
C ILE A 310 19.70 45.13 -23.31
N ALA A 311 19.73 44.04 -24.06
CA ALA A 311 20.29 42.76 -23.63
C ALA A 311 21.82 42.76 -23.60
N HIS A 312 22.45 43.63 -24.41
CA HIS A 312 23.89 43.87 -24.43
C HIS A 312 24.21 45.19 -25.15
N SER A 313 25.28 45.87 -24.74
CA SER A 313 25.73 47.15 -25.30
C SER A 313 27.25 47.24 -25.19
N ALA A 314 27.96 47.14 -26.30
CA ALA A 314 29.42 47.20 -26.35
C ALA A 314 29.91 48.33 -27.27
N LEU A 315 31.05 48.92 -26.92
CA LEU A 315 31.78 49.82 -27.82
C LEU A 315 32.60 48.97 -28.79
N VAL A 316 32.39 49.20 -30.08
CA VAL A 316 33.05 48.46 -31.15
C VAL A 316 33.76 49.41 -32.11
N LYS A 317 34.74 48.87 -32.84
CA LYS A 317 35.34 49.56 -34.00
C LYS A 317 34.32 49.61 -35.14
N GLU A 318 34.71 50.20 -36.27
CA GLU A 318 33.87 50.21 -37.46
C GLU A 318 33.65 48.78 -37.97
N VAL A 319 32.40 48.32 -37.92
CA VAL A 319 31.98 46.98 -38.31
C VAL A 319 31.74 46.95 -39.82
N SER A 320 32.41 46.03 -40.53
CA SER A 320 32.19 45.78 -41.96
C SER A 320 31.03 44.81 -42.20
N HIS A 321 31.00 43.71 -41.46
CA HIS A 321 30.01 42.64 -41.63
C HIS A 321 29.52 42.11 -40.28
N MET A 322 28.24 41.72 -40.26
CA MET A 322 27.61 41.06 -39.11
C MET A 322 27.01 39.73 -39.57
N LEU A 323 27.43 38.66 -38.92
CA LEU A 323 27.03 37.29 -39.22
C LEU A 323 26.53 36.62 -37.93
N TYR A 324 25.88 35.47 -38.10
CA TYR A 324 25.45 34.65 -36.98
C TYR A 324 25.63 33.17 -37.32
N GLU A 325 26.40 32.46 -36.50
CA GLU A 325 26.72 31.04 -36.66
C GLU A 325 27.11 30.43 -35.30
N TRP A 326 26.94 29.12 -35.13
CA TRP A 326 27.22 28.41 -33.86
C TRP A 326 26.46 28.96 -32.64
N GLY A 327 25.33 29.64 -32.87
CA GLY A 327 24.57 30.32 -31.82
C GLY A 327 25.27 31.57 -31.25
N ASN A 328 26.27 32.11 -31.94
CA ASN A 328 26.93 33.37 -31.58
C ASN A 328 26.75 34.40 -32.69
N ILE A 329 26.80 35.67 -32.30
CA ILE A 329 26.87 36.82 -33.21
C ILE A 329 28.34 37.10 -33.48
N ILE A 330 28.70 37.24 -34.76
CA ILE A 330 30.08 37.46 -35.20
C ILE A 330 30.13 38.82 -35.89
N LEU A 331 30.87 39.75 -35.31
CA LEU A 331 31.14 41.06 -35.89
C LEU A 331 32.54 41.05 -36.49
N ILE A 332 32.64 41.34 -37.78
CA ILE A 332 33.92 41.53 -38.48
C ILE A 332 34.12 43.03 -38.62
N MET A 333 35.29 43.51 -38.20
CA MET A 333 35.67 44.92 -38.24
C MET A 333 36.40 45.26 -39.54
N ASN A 334 36.49 46.55 -39.89
CA ASN A 334 37.28 47.04 -41.03
C ASN A 334 38.78 46.70 -40.90
N ASP A 335 39.30 46.58 -39.68
CA ASP A 335 40.68 46.17 -39.42
C ASP A 335 40.88 44.64 -39.43
N LYS A 336 39.90 43.87 -39.92
CA LYS A 336 39.92 42.40 -40.04
C LYS A 336 39.91 41.64 -38.72
N SER A 337 39.80 42.34 -37.59
CA SER A 337 39.52 41.69 -36.31
C SER A 337 38.07 41.22 -36.25
N ALA A 338 37.83 40.16 -35.47
CA ALA A 338 36.48 39.61 -35.31
C ALA A 338 36.13 39.45 -33.82
N LEU A 339 34.90 39.85 -33.48
CA LEU A 339 34.34 39.77 -32.14
C LEU A 339 33.18 38.77 -32.12
N CYS A 340 33.30 37.71 -31.30
CA CYS A 340 32.24 36.73 -31.13
C CYS A 340 31.49 36.96 -29.82
N ILE A 341 30.19 37.25 -29.93
CA ILE A 341 29.29 37.53 -28.82
C ILE A 341 28.29 36.39 -28.69
N GLY A 342 28.28 35.72 -27.54
CA GLY A 342 27.38 34.60 -27.26
C GLY A 342 26.31 34.96 -26.24
N GLU A 343 25.12 34.38 -26.39
CA GLU A 343 24.07 34.45 -25.36
C GLU A 343 24.48 33.62 -24.14
N LYS A 344 24.29 34.17 -22.94
CA LYS A 344 24.45 33.45 -21.68
C LYS A 344 23.33 32.44 -21.48
N ASP A 345 23.59 31.45 -20.64
CA ASP A 345 22.60 30.44 -20.26
C ASP A 345 21.39 31.05 -19.51
N MET A 346 20.30 30.30 -19.48
CA MET A 346 19.04 30.78 -18.92
C MET A 346 19.12 31.05 -17.42
N GLU A 347 19.86 30.23 -16.67
CA GLU A 347 20.00 30.38 -15.21
C GLU A 347 20.74 31.68 -14.89
N SER A 348 21.87 31.95 -15.56
CA SER A 348 22.60 33.22 -15.41
C SER A 348 21.73 34.45 -15.72
N LYS A 349 20.93 34.40 -16.80
CA LYS A 349 20.01 35.50 -17.15
C LYS A 349 18.94 35.70 -16.08
N LEU A 350 18.34 34.61 -15.58
CA LEU A 350 17.34 34.65 -14.51
C LEU A 350 17.92 35.21 -13.21
N ASP A 351 19.11 34.78 -12.81
CA ASP A 351 19.79 35.28 -11.60
C ASP A 351 20.08 36.78 -11.68
N MET A 352 20.45 37.30 -12.85
CA MET A 352 20.61 38.74 -13.06
C MET A 352 19.29 39.50 -12.90
N LEU A 353 18.18 38.92 -13.36
CA LEU A 353 16.85 39.51 -13.20
C LEU A 353 16.37 39.45 -11.75
N PHE A 354 16.61 38.33 -11.05
CA PHE A 354 16.26 38.16 -9.64
C PHE A 354 17.03 39.12 -8.74
N LYS A 355 18.35 39.30 -8.96
CA LYS A 355 19.16 40.29 -8.21
C LYS A 355 18.64 41.72 -8.35
N LYS A 356 17.98 42.06 -9.46
CA LYS A 356 17.35 43.38 -9.70
C LYS A 356 15.85 43.41 -9.40
N ASN A 357 15.28 42.35 -8.81
CA ASN A 357 13.86 42.20 -8.50
C ASN A 357 12.91 42.33 -9.71
N LEU A 358 13.33 41.89 -10.90
CA LEU A 358 12.56 41.99 -12.15
C LEU A 358 11.89 40.67 -12.55
N TYR A 359 11.03 40.19 -11.66
CA TYR A 359 10.37 38.90 -11.82
C TYR A 359 9.39 38.84 -13.00
N SER A 360 8.68 39.93 -13.33
CA SER A 360 7.78 39.97 -14.48
C SER A 360 8.52 39.79 -15.81
N VAL A 361 9.71 40.38 -15.93
CA VAL A 361 10.60 40.20 -17.09
C VAL A 361 11.14 38.76 -17.12
N ALA A 362 11.46 38.19 -15.95
CA ALA A 362 11.91 36.80 -15.85
C ALA A 362 10.83 35.82 -16.33
N ILE A 363 9.56 36.02 -15.95
CA ILE A 363 8.42 35.21 -16.43
C ILE A 363 8.27 35.32 -17.95
N ASN A 364 8.28 36.54 -18.50
CA ASN A 364 8.18 36.76 -19.95
C ASN A 364 9.35 36.13 -20.70
N LEU A 365 10.57 36.17 -20.15
CA LEU A 365 11.75 35.55 -20.74
C LEU A 365 11.59 34.02 -20.81
N VAL A 366 11.15 33.40 -19.71
CA VAL A 366 10.90 31.95 -19.63
C VAL A 366 9.81 31.51 -20.61
N GLN A 367 8.70 32.25 -20.66
CA GLN A 367 7.60 31.96 -21.58
C GLN A 367 8.01 32.14 -23.04
N THR A 368 8.80 33.18 -23.35
CA THR A 368 9.24 33.45 -24.72
C THR A 368 10.25 32.43 -25.23
N GLN A 369 11.15 31.96 -24.36
CA GLN A 369 12.16 30.96 -24.71
C GLN A 369 11.63 29.52 -24.60
N GLN A 370 10.33 29.32 -24.37
CA GLN A 370 9.68 28.01 -24.21
C GLN A 370 10.41 27.10 -23.19
N ALA A 371 10.83 27.67 -22.06
CA ALA A 371 11.47 26.83 -21.04
C ALA A 371 10.47 25.87 -20.40
N ASP A 372 10.99 24.79 -19.82
CA ASP A 372 10.18 23.75 -19.21
C ASP A 372 9.20 24.31 -18.17
N ALA A 373 8.05 23.67 -18.03
CA ALA A 373 7.01 24.08 -17.09
C ALA A 373 7.52 24.08 -15.63
N ALA A 374 8.48 23.21 -15.31
CA ALA A 374 9.18 23.19 -14.02
C ALA A 374 10.04 24.45 -13.80
N ALA A 375 10.80 24.88 -14.80
CA ALA A 375 11.59 26.11 -14.72
C ALA A 375 10.68 27.34 -14.59
N THR A 376 9.54 27.35 -15.29
CA THR A 376 8.51 28.39 -15.15
C THR A 376 7.94 28.43 -13.72
N ALA A 377 7.61 27.27 -13.16
CA ALA A 377 7.10 27.16 -11.80
C ALA A 377 8.13 27.65 -10.76
N GLU A 378 9.43 27.41 -10.96
CA GLU A 378 10.47 27.90 -10.07
C GLU A 378 10.61 29.43 -10.09
N VAL A 379 10.49 30.06 -11.27
CA VAL A 379 10.46 31.53 -11.39
C VAL A 379 9.23 32.11 -10.69
N LEU A 380 8.06 31.50 -10.89
CA LEU A 380 6.81 31.88 -10.23
C LEU A 380 6.87 31.70 -8.72
N ARG A 381 7.51 30.61 -8.23
CA ARG A 381 7.76 30.37 -6.80
C ARG A 381 8.63 31.48 -6.20
N LYS A 382 9.77 31.81 -6.84
CA LYS A 382 10.64 32.92 -6.39
C LYS A 382 9.91 34.27 -6.43
N TYR A 383 9.04 34.50 -7.41
CA TYR A 383 8.22 35.71 -7.48
C TYR A 383 7.18 35.77 -6.36
N GLY A 384 6.49 34.65 -6.11
CA GLY A 384 5.55 34.50 -5.00
C GLY A 384 6.23 34.69 -3.64
N ASP A 385 7.45 34.17 -3.46
CA ASP A 385 8.25 34.36 -2.24
C ASP A 385 8.58 35.84 -2.00
N HIS A 386 8.98 36.55 -3.06
CA HIS A 386 9.27 37.98 -3.00
C HIS A 386 8.03 38.80 -2.64
N LEU A 387 6.90 38.54 -3.30
CA LEU A 387 5.63 39.20 -2.99
C LEU A 387 5.16 38.90 -1.56
N TYR A 388 5.30 37.65 -1.12
CA TYR A 388 5.01 37.24 0.24
C TYR A 388 5.87 38.01 1.26
N SER A 389 7.18 38.18 1.01
CA SER A 389 8.06 38.99 1.86
C SER A 389 7.70 40.48 1.91
N LYS A 390 7.06 40.98 0.85
CA LYS A 390 6.52 42.35 0.76
C LYS A 390 5.15 42.51 1.44
N GLN A 391 4.61 41.43 2.01
CA GLN A 391 3.27 41.37 2.60
C GLN A 391 2.12 41.53 1.60
N ASP A 392 2.38 41.33 0.30
CA ASP A 392 1.36 41.31 -0.74
C ASP A 392 0.89 39.88 -0.97
N TYR A 393 0.01 39.42 -0.08
CA TYR A 393 -0.35 37.99 0.03
C TYR A 393 -1.28 37.51 -1.09
N ASP A 394 -2.15 38.38 -1.60
CA ASP A 394 -3.14 38.02 -2.60
C ASP A 394 -2.47 37.82 -3.97
N GLU A 395 -1.60 38.75 -4.36
CA GLU A 395 -0.79 38.61 -5.57
C GLU A 395 0.22 37.47 -5.43
N ALA A 396 0.83 37.28 -4.25
CA ALA A 396 1.68 36.10 -4.01
C ALA A 396 0.91 34.80 -4.23
N MET A 397 -0.33 34.72 -3.73
CA MET A 397 -1.17 33.54 -3.90
C MET A 397 -1.56 33.30 -5.36
N ALA A 398 -1.86 34.36 -6.11
CA ALA A 398 -2.11 34.25 -7.55
C ALA A 398 -0.93 33.59 -8.29
N GLN A 399 0.32 33.93 -7.92
CA GLN A 399 1.50 33.28 -8.48
C GLN A 399 1.63 31.80 -8.05
N TYR A 400 1.40 31.48 -6.77
CA TYR A 400 1.46 30.10 -6.30
C TYR A 400 0.40 29.19 -6.95
N ILE A 401 -0.80 29.70 -7.24
CA ILE A 401 -1.85 28.93 -7.95
C ILE A 401 -1.38 28.51 -9.35
N LEU A 402 -0.61 29.35 -10.04
CA LEU A 402 -0.04 29.01 -11.35
C LEU A 402 1.04 27.91 -11.27
N THR A 403 1.64 27.68 -10.09
CA THR A 403 2.65 26.62 -9.87
C THR A 403 2.05 25.25 -9.56
N ILE A 404 0.73 25.14 -9.38
CA ILE A 404 0.06 23.88 -9.06
C ILE A 404 0.30 22.85 -10.18
N GLY A 405 0.86 21.70 -9.80
CA GLY A 405 1.27 20.61 -10.70
C GLY A 405 2.79 20.41 -10.76
N HIS A 406 3.56 21.43 -10.38
CA HIS A 406 5.03 21.38 -10.38
C HIS A 406 5.65 21.70 -9.02
N LEU A 407 5.01 22.57 -8.23
CA LEU A 407 5.40 22.86 -6.86
C LEU A 407 4.62 21.97 -5.88
N GLU A 408 5.30 21.46 -4.86
CA GLU A 408 4.66 20.68 -3.80
C GLU A 408 3.69 21.56 -2.98
N PRO A 409 2.40 21.18 -2.85
CA PRO A 409 1.41 21.96 -2.11
C PRO A 409 1.81 22.28 -0.67
N SER A 410 2.54 21.38 -0.01
CA SER A 410 3.05 21.53 1.36
C SER A 410 3.81 22.85 1.56
N TYR A 411 4.59 23.29 0.56
CA TYR A 411 5.37 24.53 0.61
C TYR A 411 4.47 25.77 0.76
N VAL A 412 3.39 25.84 -0.03
CA VAL A 412 2.45 26.97 -0.01
C VAL A 412 1.59 26.89 1.24
N ILE A 413 1.07 25.70 1.58
CA ILE A 413 0.22 25.49 2.75
C ILE A 413 0.94 25.94 4.03
N GLN A 414 2.20 25.54 4.25
CA GLN A 414 2.97 25.93 5.43
C GLN A 414 3.11 27.45 5.59
N LYS A 415 3.20 28.20 4.47
CA LYS A 415 3.29 29.66 4.50
C LYS A 415 1.97 30.35 4.83
N PHE A 416 0.83 29.73 4.51
CA PHE A 416 -0.50 30.35 4.63
C PHE A 416 -1.39 29.72 5.72
N LEU A 417 -0.83 28.91 6.62
CA LEU A 417 -1.54 28.30 7.76
C LEU A 417 -2.03 29.30 8.84
N ASP A 418 -1.56 30.55 8.81
CA ASP A 418 -2.01 31.60 9.73
C ASP A 418 -3.52 31.86 9.61
N ALA A 419 -4.21 31.93 10.74
CA ALA A 419 -5.66 32.16 10.82
C ALA A 419 -6.09 33.47 10.14
N GLN A 420 -5.22 34.49 10.09
CA GLN A 420 -5.53 35.75 9.41
C GLN A 420 -5.62 35.61 7.88
N ARG A 421 -5.09 34.52 7.31
CA ARG A 421 -4.93 34.32 5.85
C ARG A 421 -5.67 33.10 5.34
N ILE A 422 -6.64 32.62 6.12
CA ILE A 422 -7.45 31.45 5.81
C ILE A 422 -8.14 31.56 4.44
N TYR A 423 -8.52 32.76 4.00
CA TYR A 423 -9.10 32.99 2.66
C TYR A 423 -8.13 32.64 1.52
N ASN A 424 -6.86 33.05 1.64
CA ASN A 424 -5.84 32.76 0.63
C ASN A 424 -5.51 31.27 0.58
N LEU A 425 -5.41 30.62 1.76
CA LEU A 425 -5.23 29.17 1.84
C LEU A 425 -6.42 28.42 1.24
N THR A 426 -7.65 28.88 1.51
CA THR A 426 -8.88 28.30 0.96
C THR A 426 -8.88 28.38 -0.56
N ASN A 427 -8.57 29.55 -1.13
CA ASN A 427 -8.49 29.74 -2.58
C ASN A 427 -7.45 28.80 -3.24
N TYR A 428 -6.28 28.62 -2.61
CA TYR A 428 -5.27 27.68 -3.09
C TYR A 428 -5.77 26.23 -3.10
N LEU A 429 -6.40 25.79 -2.00
CA LEU A 429 -6.93 24.44 -1.86
C LEU A 429 -8.12 24.18 -2.81
N GLU A 430 -8.97 25.17 -3.04
CA GLU A 430 -10.05 25.12 -4.04
C GLU A 430 -9.48 24.91 -5.45
N LYS A 431 -8.47 25.70 -5.85
CA LYS A 431 -7.79 25.54 -7.15
C LYS A 431 -7.01 24.24 -7.27
N LEU A 432 -6.47 23.72 -6.17
CA LEU A 432 -5.82 22.41 -6.14
C LEU A 432 -6.84 21.28 -6.39
N HIS A 433 -8.05 21.42 -5.84
CA HIS A 433 -9.14 20.47 -6.02
C HIS A 433 -9.75 20.54 -7.44
N GLU A 434 -9.94 21.74 -7.99
CA GLU A 434 -10.39 21.94 -9.40
C GLU A 434 -9.45 21.24 -10.40
N LYS A 435 -8.14 21.20 -10.11
CA LYS A 435 -7.14 20.52 -10.94
C LYS A 435 -7.03 19.01 -10.68
N GLY A 436 -7.76 18.47 -9.71
CA GLY A 436 -7.73 17.03 -9.37
C GLY A 436 -6.44 16.54 -8.72
N LEU A 437 -5.61 17.45 -8.18
CA LEU A 437 -4.31 17.13 -7.56
C LEU A 437 -4.36 17.18 -6.01
N ALA A 438 -5.55 17.32 -5.44
CA ALA A 438 -5.75 17.33 -3.99
C ALA A 438 -5.64 15.92 -3.40
N SER A 439 -4.89 15.79 -2.29
CA SER A 439 -4.83 14.57 -1.48
C SER A 439 -5.96 14.56 -0.45
N LYS A 440 -6.17 13.43 0.23
CA LYS A 440 -7.14 13.32 1.33
C LYS A 440 -6.86 14.35 2.43
N ASP A 441 -5.59 14.59 2.76
CA ASP A 441 -5.18 15.58 3.76
C ASP A 441 -5.50 17.02 3.33
N HIS A 442 -5.28 17.36 2.06
CA HIS A 442 -5.64 18.67 1.51
C HIS A 442 -7.15 18.91 1.54
N THR A 443 -7.93 17.87 1.24
CA THR A 443 -9.39 17.89 1.30
C THR A 443 -9.89 18.09 2.73
N THR A 444 -9.26 17.43 3.72
CA THR A 444 -9.56 17.63 5.15
C THR A 444 -9.18 19.03 5.63
N LEU A 445 -8.05 19.57 5.18
CA LEU A 445 -7.64 20.94 5.51
C LEU A 445 -8.62 21.98 4.92
N LEU A 446 -9.11 21.75 3.70
CA LEU A 446 -10.13 22.60 3.09
C LEU A 446 -11.44 22.57 3.89
N LEU A 447 -11.85 21.39 4.36
CA LEU A 447 -13.01 21.24 5.24
C LEU A 447 -12.83 22.04 6.55
N ASN A 448 -11.65 21.95 7.17
CA ASN A 448 -11.31 22.74 8.35
C ASN A 448 -11.33 24.25 8.07
N CYS A 449 -10.96 24.67 6.86
CA CYS A 449 -11.06 26.05 6.45
C CYS A 449 -12.52 26.52 6.34
N TYR A 450 -13.39 25.73 5.71
CA TYR A 450 -14.82 26.06 5.59
C TYR A 450 -15.53 26.14 6.94
N THR A 451 -15.27 25.20 7.86
CA THR A 451 -15.88 25.22 9.20
C THR A 451 -15.43 26.44 10.01
N LYS A 452 -14.17 26.84 9.92
CA LYS A 452 -13.65 28.07 10.56
C LYS A 452 -14.18 29.35 9.94
N LEU A 453 -14.36 29.38 8.62
CA LEU A 453 -14.94 30.50 7.89
C LEU A 453 -16.47 30.63 8.08
N LYS A 454 -17.12 29.59 8.64
CA LYS A 454 -18.59 29.48 8.76
C LYS A 454 -19.32 29.59 7.42
N ASP A 455 -18.67 29.19 6.33
CA ASP A 455 -19.27 29.18 5.00
C ASP A 455 -20.09 27.89 4.80
N VAL A 456 -21.34 27.96 5.24
CA VAL A 456 -22.26 26.81 5.27
C VAL A 456 -22.69 26.39 3.86
N GLU A 457 -22.73 27.32 2.90
CA GLU A 457 -23.12 27.02 1.52
C GLU A 457 -22.04 26.22 0.79
N LYS A 458 -20.77 26.67 0.87
CA LYS A 458 -19.65 25.91 0.30
C LYS A 458 -19.46 24.57 0.98
N LEU A 459 -19.62 24.50 2.31
CA LEU A 459 -19.57 23.24 3.05
C LEU A 459 -20.67 22.27 2.61
N ASN A 460 -21.90 22.76 2.41
CA ASN A 460 -23.01 21.97 1.90
C ASN A 460 -22.73 21.46 0.49
N LEU A 461 -22.29 22.34 -0.42
CA LEU A 461 -21.90 21.93 -1.77
C LEU A 461 -20.82 20.85 -1.69
N PHE A 462 -19.74 21.10 -0.96
CA PHE A 462 -18.62 20.16 -0.85
C PHE A 462 -19.00 18.77 -0.32
N ILE A 463 -19.87 18.70 0.70
CA ILE A 463 -20.30 17.43 1.30
C ILE A 463 -21.38 16.73 0.48
N LYS A 464 -22.31 17.50 -0.12
CA LYS A 464 -23.51 16.95 -0.79
C LYS A 464 -23.37 16.84 -2.31
N SER A 465 -22.42 17.51 -2.96
CA SER A 465 -22.32 17.55 -4.43
C SER A 465 -21.55 16.39 -5.07
N ASP A 466 -20.86 15.54 -4.30
CA ASP A 466 -20.19 14.35 -4.86
C ASP A 466 -21.20 13.16 -4.90
N ASP A 467 -22.08 13.20 -5.90
CA ASP A 467 -23.03 12.15 -6.29
C ASP A 467 -22.41 11.06 -7.21
N SER A 468 -21.09 11.09 -7.42
CA SER A 468 -20.40 10.09 -8.24
C SER A 468 -19.63 9.07 -7.39
N ILE A 469 -20.29 7.94 -7.15
CA ILE A 469 -19.70 6.59 -7.04
C ILE A 469 -18.54 6.45 -6.01
N GLY A 470 -18.90 6.06 -4.79
CA GLY A 470 -18.16 5.03 -4.04
C GLY A 470 -17.02 5.43 -3.10
N GLU A 471 -16.34 6.57 -3.26
CA GLU A 471 -15.27 6.97 -2.33
C GLU A 471 -15.35 8.45 -1.95
N LEU A 472 -15.53 8.71 -0.64
CA LEU A 472 -15.38 10.06 -0.08
C LEU A 472 -13.89 10.47 -0.18
N LYS A 473 -13.60 11.58 -0.88
CA LYS A 473 -12.23 12.07 -1.15
C LYS A 473 -11.52 12.70 0.05
N PHE A 474 -12.11 12.61 1.24
CA PHE A 474 -11.57 13.13 2.50
C PHE A 474 -11.55 12.04 3.57
N ASP A 475 -10.78 12.29 4.62
CA ASP A 475 -10.82 11.44 5.81
C ASP A 475 -12.17 11.62 6.53
N VAL A 476 -13.01 10.60 6.42
CA VAL A 476 -14.35 10.53 7.00
C VAL A 476 -14.31 10.74 8.51
N GLU A 477 -13.34 10.14 9.20
CA GLU A 477 -13.29 10.21 10.67
C GLU A 477 -12.94 11.63 11.14
N THR A 478 -11.91 12.23 10.54
CA THR A 478 -11.55 13.61 10.85
C THR A 478 -12.66 14.58 10.46
N ALA A 479 -13.33 14.37 9.32
CA ALA A 479 -14.46 15.20 8.90
C ALA A 479 -15.63 15.17 9.90
N ILE A 480 -16.00 13.98 10.39
CA ILE A 480 -17.04 13.83 11.41
C ILE A 480 -16.64 14.57 12.69
N ARG A 481 -15.40 14.37 13.17
CA ARG A 481 -14.90 15.02 14.40
C ARG A 481 -14.90 16.55 14.29
N VAL A 482 -14.45 17.08 13.15
CA VAL A 482 -14.39 18.53 12.90
C VAL A 482 -15.78 19.13 12.82
N CYS A 483 -16.69 18.50 12.07
CA CYS A 483 -18.08 18.96 11.97
C CYS A 483 -18.79 18.90 13.33
N ARG A 484 -18.59 17.82 14.11
CA ARG A 484 -19.12 17.68 15.48
C ARG A 484 -18.58 18.75 16.42
N ALA A 485 -17.26 19.01 16.42
CA ALA A 485 -16.63 20.03 17.26
C ALA A 485 -17.04 21.47 16.91
N ALA A 486 -17.42 21.69 15.65
CA ALA A 486 -17.92 22.98 15.16
C ALA A 486 -19.47 23.10 15.25
N ASN A 487 -20.15 22.16 15.93
CA ASN A 487 -21.61 22.09 16.11
C ASN A 487 -22.43 21.91 14.81
N TYR A 488 -21.81 21.41 13.73
CA TYR A 488 -22.49 21.04 12.48
C TYR A 488 -22.92 19.56 12.54
N HIS A 489 -23.80 19.22 13.48
CA HIS A 489 -24.22 17.83 13.74
C HIS A 489 -24.92 17.19 12.53
N GLU A 490 -25.76 17.92 11.80
CA GLU A 490 -26.44 17.41 10.59
C GLU A 490 -25.44 17.01 9.49
N HIS A 491 -24.39 17.81 9.26
CA HIS A 491 -23.35 17.50 8.29
C HIS A 491 -22.51 16.30 8.71
N ALA A 492 -22.16 16.22 10.00
CA ALA A 492 -21.45 15.07 10.57
C ALA A 492 -22.27 13.78 10.43
N MET A 493 -23.58 13.84 10.71
CA MET A 493 -24.53 12.74 10.53
C MET A 493 -24.63 12.30 9.07
N TYR A 494 -24.74 13.25 8.14
CA TYR A 494 -24.80 12.94 6.71
C TYR A 494 -23.54 12.21 6.24
N VAL A 495 -22.36 12.70 6.63
CA VAL A 495 -21.07 12.06 6.32
C VAL A 495 -20.98 10.66 6.92
N ALA A 496 -21.34 10.50 8.20
CA ALA A 496 -21.30 9.21 8.89
C ALA A 496 -22.24 8.17 8.23
N LYS A 497 -23.46 8.59 7.88
CA LYS A 497 -24.45 7.73 7.21
C LYS A 497 -24.02 7.33 5.81
N LYS A 498 -23.47 8.26 5.01
CA LYS A 498 -22.99 7.99 3.64
C LYS A 498 -21.74 7.09 3.64
N ALA A 499 -20.88 7.22 4.64
CA ALA A 499 -19.65 6.43 4.76
C ALA A 499 -19.85 5.03 5.38
N GLY A 500 -21.06 4.68 5.82
CA GLY A 500 -21.32 3.43 6.54
C GLY A 500 -20.64 3.35 7.91
N ARG A 501 -20.34 4.50 8.54
CA ARG A 501 -19.75 4.58 9.89
C ARG A 501 -20.87 4.67 10.93
N HIS A 502 -21.52 3.54 11.18
CA HIS A 502 -22.71 3.44 12.03
C HIS A 502 -22.47 3.87 13.49
N GLU A 503 -21.31 3.51 14.05
CA GLU A 503 -20.89 3.89 15.41
C GLU A 503 -20.93 5.40 15.62
N TRP A 504 -20.30 6.16 14.71
CA TRP A 504 -20.26 7.62 14.78
C TRP A 504 -21.63 8.27 14.59
N TYR A 505 -22.46 7.72 13.70
CA TYR A 505 -23.82 8.21 13.49
C TYR A 505 -24.68 8.04 14.75
N LEU A 506 -24.64 6.85 15.36
CA LEU A 506 -25.36 6.55 16.60
C LEU A 506 -24.82 7.33 17.78
N LYS A 507 -23.50 7.53 17.87
CA LYS A 507 -22.89 8.36 18.91
C LYS A 507 -23.41 9.79 18.88
N ILE A 508 -23.52 10.40 17.69
CA ILE A 508 -24.07 11.76 17.54
C ILE A 508 -25.55 11.77 17.93
N LEU A 509 -26.34 10.79 17.50
CA LEU A 509 -27.77 10.71 17.84
C LEU A 509 -28.02 10.52 19.34
N LEU A 510 -27.25 9.67 20.00
CA LEU A 510 -27.44 9.28 21.39
C LEU A 510 -26.82 10.25 22.39
N GLU A 511 -25.60 10.73 22.14
CA GLU A 511 -24.89 11.62 23.08
C GLU A 511 -25.18 13.10 22.84
N ASP A 512 -25.24 13.55 21.58
CA ASP A 512 -25.35 15.00 21.28
C ASP A 512 -26.81 15.44 21.07
N LEU A 513 -27.62 14.64 20.37
CA LEU A 513 -28.98 15.01 19.98
C LEU A 513 -30.09 14.42 20.89
N GLY A 514 -29.79 13.34 21.62
CA GLY A 514 -30.77 12.66 22.48
C GLY A 514 -31.94 12.01 21.73
N SER A 515 -31.79 11.74 20.43
CA SER A 515 -32.83 11.18 19.56
C SER A 515 -32.82 9.65 19.60
N TYR A 516 -33.31 9.08 20.71
CA TYR A 516 -33.30 7.62 20.94
C TYR A 516 -34.18 6.83 19.95
N GLU A 517 -35.27 7.43 19.47
CA GLU A 517 -36.20 6.77 18.54
C GLU A 517 -35.57 6.60 17.14
N GLU A 518 -34.97 7.65 16.60
CA GLU A 518 -34.23 7.58 15.33
C GLU A 518 -33.02 6.63 15.43
N ALA A 519 -32.36 6.57 16.59
CA ALA A 519 -31.27 5.63 16.84
C ALA A 519 -31.75 4.16 16.80
N LEU A 520 -32.89 3.85 17.42
CA LEU A 520 -33.48 2.50 17.42
C LEU A 520 -34.02 2.09 16.03
N GLU A 521 -34.62 3.02 15.29
CA GLU A 521 -35.02 2.80 13.90
C GLU A 521 -33.79 2.55 13.01
N TYR A 522 -32.72 3.32 13.20
CA TYR A 522 -31.48 3.13 12.46
C TYR A 522 -30.83 1.78 12.78
N ILE A 523 -30.65 1.43 14.06
CA ILE A 523 -30.15 0.10 14.49
C ILE A 523 -31.00 -1.01 13.88
N SER A 524 -32.32 -0.81 13.80
CA SER A 524 -33.22 -1.79 13.20
C SER A 524 -33.10 -1.95 11.69
N SER A 525 -32.50 -0.98 11.00
CA SER A 525 -32.20 -1.03 9.58
C SER A 525 -30.83 -1.62 9.26
N LEU A 526 -29.97 -1.83 10.26
CA LEU A 526 -28.61 -2.38 10.10
C LEU A 526 -28.64 -3.91 9.96
N GLU A 527 -27.57 -4.45 9.37
CA GLU A 527 -27.31 -5.88 9.32
C GLU A 527 -27.08 -6.45 10.73
N SER A 528 -27.51 -7.69 10.99
CA SER A 528 -27.55 -8.30 12.33
C SER A 528 -26.20 -8.27 13.07
N SER A 529 -25.08 -8.37 12.35
CA SER A 529 -23.73 -8.29 12.93
C SER A 529 -23.39 -6.89 13.46
N GLN A 530 -23.68 -5.85 12.67
CA GLN A 530 -23.44 -4.44 13.03
C GLN A 530 -24.42 -3.96 14.10
N ALA A 531 -25.68 -4.38 14.01
CA ALA A 531 -26.68 -4.14 15.03
C ALA A 531 -26.28 -4.77 16.37
N GLY A 532 -25.72 -6.00 16.37
CA GLY A 532 -25.19 -6.64 17.57
C GLY A 532 -24.10 -5.82 18.27
N MET A 533 -23.04 -5.45 17.54
CA MET A 533 -21.94 -4.66 18.10
C MET A 533 -22.40 -3.29 18.64
N THR A 534 -23.23 -2.58 17.88
CA THR A 534 -23.75 -1.26 18.31
C THR A 534 -24.63 -1.35 19.55
N VAL A 535 -25.45 -2.40 19.66
CA VAL A 535 -26.27 -2.63 20.86
C VAL A 535 -25.41 -3.05 22.07
N THR A 536 -24.27 -3.72 21.89
CA THR A 536 -23.36 -3.97 23.03
C THR A 536 -22.74 -2.69 23.59
N GLU A 537 -22.40 -1.72 22.74
CA GLU A 537 -21.77 -0.47 23.16
C GLU A 537 -22.77 0.52 23.76
N TYR A 538 -23.91 0.72 23.09
CA TYR A 538 -24.91 1.73 23.47
C TYR A 538 -26.15 1.15 24.19
N GLY A 539 -26.22 -0.17 24.34
CA GLY A 539 -27.41 -0.85 24.89
C GLY A 539 -27.75 -0.42 26.32
N LYS A 540 -26.76 -0.04 27.12
CA LYS A 540 -27.00 0.46 28.50
C LYS A 540 -27.87 1.71 28.50
N ILE A 541 -27.54 2.67 27.64
CA ILE A 541 -28.29 3.93 27.47
C ILE A 541 -29.67 3.66 26.89
N LEU A 542 -29.77 2.74 25.93
CA LEU A 542 -31.03 2.39 25.28
C LEU A 542 -31.99 1.66 26.24
N ILE A 543 -31.49 0.77 27.11
CA ILE A 543 -32.30 0.09 28.14
C ILE A 543 -32.76 1.07 29.23
N GLU A 544 -31.93 2.05 29.59
CA GLU A 544 -32.30 3.08 30.57
C GLU A 544 -33.49 3.93 30.11
N HIS A 545 -33.54 4.29 28.82
CA HIS A 545 -34.59 5.17 28.29
C HIS A 545 -35.77 4.43 27.61
N LYS A 546 -35.53 3.34 26.88
CA LYS A 546 -36.51 2.61 26.05
C LYS A 546 -36.31 1.08 26.16
N PRO A 547 -36.63 0.47 27.31
CA PRO A 547 -36.33 -0.94 27.57
C PRO A 547 -37.14 -1.90 26.69
N ALA A 548 -38.41 -1.63 26.43
CA ALA A 548 -39.29 -2.54 25.70
C ALA A 548 -38.87 -2.71 24.24
N GLU A 549 -38.58 -1.59 23.56
CA GLU A 549 -38.14 -1.54 22.17
C GLU A 549 -36.74 -2.15 22.01
N THR A 550 -35.84 -1.88 22.96
CA THR A 550 -34.48 -2.44 22.95
C THR A 550 -34.49 -3.96 23.16
N ILE A 551 -35.33 -4.48 24.07
CA ILE A 551 -35.50 -5.93 24.27
C ILE A 551 -36.05 -6.59 23.00
N GLN A 552 -36.97 -5.94 22.28
CA GLN A 552 -37.48 -6.47 21.01
C GLN A 552 -36.38 -6.60 19.95
N ILE A 553 -35.48 -5.61 19.85
CA ILE A 553 -34.32 -5.66 18.95
C ILE A 553 -33.36 -6.77 19.36
N LEU A 554 -33.03 -6.90 20.65
CA LEU A 554 -32.16 -7.96 21.17
C LEU A 554 -32.73 -9.36 20.88
N ILE A 555 -34.04 -9.57 21.09
CA ILE A 555 -34.69 -10.83 20.74
C ILE A 555 -34.59 -11.09 19.24
N ARG A 556 -34.83 -10.06 18.40
CA ARG A 556 -34.71 -10.20 16.95
C ARG A 556 -33.29 -10.63 16.55
N LEU A 557 -32.26 -10.01 17.12
CA LEU A 557 -30.86 -10.35 16.85
C LEU A 557 -30.50 -11.78 17.26
N CYS A 558 -31.11 -12.30 18.34
CA CYS A 558 -30.84 -13.64 18.82
C CYS A 558 -31.74 -14.73 18.17
N THR A 559 -32.75 -14.36 17.37
CA THR A 559 -33.76 -15.31 16.85
C THR A 559 -33.96 -15.29 15.33
N GLU A 560 -33.69 -14.17 14.64
CA GLU A 560 -33.84 -14.08 13.19
C GLU A 560 -32.52 -14.41 12.49
N ASP A 561 -32.48 -15.58 11.87
CA ASP A 561 -31.40 -15.99 10.97
C ASP A 561 -31.32 -15.01 9.79
N GLY A 562 -30.11 -14.56 9.47
CA GLY A 562 -29.87 -13.57 8.43
C GLY A 562 -30.52 -13.95 7.08
N ASP A 563 -31.53 -13.17 6.71
CA ASP A 563 -31.96 -12.83 5.36
C ASP A 563 -32.82 -13.82 4.54
N LYS A 564 -34.14 -13.55 4.51
CA LYS A 564 -35.08 -14.02 3.47
C LYS A 564 -35.09 -13.08 2.25
N ARG A 565 -33.95 -12.65 1.71
CA ARG A 565 -33.89 -11.96 0.40
C ARG A 565 -32.64 -12.27 -0.43
N GLY A 566 -32.44 -13.53 -0.82
CA GLY A 566 -31.49 -13.84 -1.89
C GLY A 566 -31.32 -15.33 -2.17
N ARG A 567 -31.68 -15.79 -3.37
CA ARG A 567 -31.46 -17.17 -3.81
C ARG A 567 -29.98 -17.41 -4.21
N ARG A 568 -29.38 -18.47 -3.61
CA ARG A 568 -28.23 -19.33 -4.04
C ARG A 568 -26.82 -18.96 -3.50
N PRO A 569 -25.86 -19.92 -3.55
CA PRO A 569 -25.90 -21.33 -3.15
C PRO A 569 -24.76 -21.70 -2.15
N LYS A 570 -24.90 -22.88 -1.52
CA LYS A 570 -23.99 -23.53 -0.56
C LYS A 570 -22.49 -23.17 -0.69
N GLY A 571 -21.97 -22.48 0.32
CA GLY A 571 -20.56 -22.24 0.60
C GLY A 571 -20.39 -21.95 2.10
N VAL A 572 -19.34 -22.49 2.70
CA VAL A 572 -19.13 -22.71 4.14
C VAL A 572 -18.91 -21.41 4.92
N TYR A 573 -19.98 -20.78 5.41
CA TYR A 573 -19.97 -19.90 6.58
C TYR A 573 -21.35 -19.98 7.25
N MET A 574 -21.47 -20.71 8.36
CA MET A 574 -22.64 -20.57 9.23
C MET A 574 -22.58 -19.21 9.90
N SER A 575 -23.52 -18.32 9.62
CA SER A 575 -23.74 -17.12 10.44
C SER A 575 -24.23 -17.57 11.81
N MET A 576 -23.33 -17.65 12.80
CA MET A 576 -23.75 -17.88 14.17
C MET A 576 -24.48 -16.62 14.67
N LEU A 577 -25.74 -16.78 15.06
CA LEU A 577 -26.48 -15.75 15.75
C LEU A 577 -25.76 -15.39 17.07
N PRO A 578 -25.72 -14.10 17.47
CA PRO A 578 -25.17 -13.69 18.76
C PRO A 578 -25.82 -14.44 19.92
N SER A 579 -25.03 -14.80 20.94
CA SER A 579 -25.56 -15.47 22.11
C SER A 579 -26.28 -14.45 23.01
N PRO A 580 -27.45 -14.77 23.59
CA PRO A 580 -28.07 -13.93 24.62
C PRO A 580 -27.14 -13.58 25.79
N VAL A 581 -26.15 -14.45 26.06
CA VAL A 581 -25.14 -14.27 27.11
C VAL A 581 -24.23 -13.08 26.84
N ASP A 582 -23.97 -12.76 25.56
CA ASP A 582 -23.11 -11.64 25.16
C ASP A 582 -23.70 -10.28 25.59
N PHE A 583 -25.03 -10.22 25.80
CA PHE A 583 -25.76 -9.00 26.14
C PHE A 583 -26.05 -8.85 27.64
N LEU A 584 -25.68 -9.79 28.50
CA LEU A 584 -25.96 -9.72 29.95
C LEU A 584 -25.41 -8.44 30.60
N SER A 585 -24.24 -7.99 30.14
CA SER A 585 -23.57 -6.78 30.64
C SER A 585 -24.37 -5.48 30.43
N ILE A 586 -25.35 -5.48 29.52
CA ILE A 586 -26.23 -4.35 29.26
C ILE A 586 -27.20 -4.14 30.43
N PHE A 587 -27.61 -5.22 31.09
CA PHE A 587 -28.69 -5.21 32.08
C PHE A 587 -28.22 -5.17 33.54
N ILE A 588 -26.94 -4.86 33.80
CA ILE A 588 -26.34 -4.87 35.15
C ILE A 588 -27.17 -4.08 36.18
N HIS A 589 -27.80 -2.97 35.76
CA HIS A 589 -28.63 -2.12 36.61
C HIS A 589 -30.14 -2.34 36.44
N HIS A 590 -30.55 -3.30 35.60
CA HIS A 590 -31.95 -3.55 35.23
C HIS A 590 -32.28 -5.08 35.22
N PRO A 591 -32.26 -5.75 36.40
CA PRO A 591 -32.43 -7.20 36.51
C PRO A 591 -33.83 -7.70 36.09
N GLN A 592 -34.86 -6.85 36.19
CA GLN A 592 -36.21 -7.18 35.72
C GLN A 592 -36.28 -7.22 34.18
N SER A 593 -35.62 -6.26 33.51
CA SER A 593 -35.49 -6.23 32.06
C SER A 593 -34.65 -7.40 31.54
N LEU A 594 -33.63 -7.82 32.31
CA LEU A 594 -32.86 -9.04 32.02
C LEU A 594 -33.73 -10.29 32.09
N MET A 595 -34.53 -10.42 33.15
CA MET A 595 -35.45 -11.53 33.33
C MET A 595 -36.48 -11.59 32.19
N ASP A 596 -37.08 -10.47 31.82
CA ASP A 596 -38.03 -10.38 30.69
C ASP A 596 -37.37 -10.76 29.35
N PHE A 597 -36.12 -10.33 29.13
CA PHE A 597 -35.33 -10.71 27.95
C PHE A 597 -35.10 -12.23 27.88
N LEU A 598 -34.59 -12.84 28.95
CA LEU A 598 -34.27 -14.28 29.00
C LEU A 598 -35.54 -15.16 28.96
N GLU A 599 -36.62 -14.76 29.62
CA GLU A 599 -37.91 -15.46 29.56
C GLU A 599 -38.51 -15.43 28.15
N LYS A 600 -38.50 -14.25 27.49
CA LYS A 600 -38.97 -14.12 26.11
C LYS A 600 -38.09 -14.89 25.14
N TYR A 601 -36.78 -14.91 25.34
CA TYR A 601 -35.86 -15.70 24.51
C TYR A 601 -36.13 -17.22 24.63
N THR A 602 -36.20 -17.72 25.87
CA THR A 602 -36.43 -19.15 26.16
C THR A 602 -37.81 -19.61 25.68
N SER A 603 -38.81 -18.71 25.65
CA SER A 603 -40.13 -19.02 25.08
C SER A 603 -40.13 -19.20 23.55
N LYS A 604 -39.13 -18.64 22.86
CA LYS A 604 -39.03 -18.66 21.39
C LYS A 604 -38.02 -19.68 20.87
N VAL A 605 -37.00 -20.01 21.66
CA VAL A 605 -35.89 -20.90 21.27
C VAL A 605 -35.78 -22.04 22.27
N ASN A 606 -36.04 -23.27 21.79
CA ASN A 606 -36.03 -24.47 22.64
C ASN A 606 -34.63 -25.09 22.78
N ASP A 607 -33.80 -25.01 21.73
CA ASP A 607 -32.46 -25.62 21.67
C ASP A 607 -31.40 -24.54 21.42
N SER A 608 -30.86 -23.95 22.50
CA SER A 608 -29.81 -22.94 22.42
C SER A 608 -28.45 -23.52 22.88
N PRO A 609 -27.33 -23.25 22.19
CA PRO A 609 -26.01 -23.70 22.65
C PRO A 609 -25.60 -23.08 24.00
N ALA A 610 -26.14 -21.91 24.36
CA ALA A 610 -25.90 -21.23 25.64
C ALA A 610 -26.96 -21.55 26.71
N GLN A 611 -27.75 -22.61 26.51
CA GLN A 611 -28.89 -22.93 27.37
C GLN A 611 -28.50 -23.16 28.84
N VAL A 612 -27.33 -23.76 29.10
CA VAL A 612 -26.82 -23.96 30.48
C VAL A 612 -26.55 -22.63 31.18
N GLU A 613 -25.91 -21.68 30.50
CA GLU A 613 -25.56 -20.36 31.03
C GLU A 613 -26.83 -19.54 31.28
N ILE A 614 -27.78 -19.57 30.34
CA ILE A 614 -29.09 -18.92 30.47
C ILE A 614 -29.86 -19.48 31.67
N HIS A 615 -29.89 -20.80 31.84
CA HIS A 615 -30.54 -21.42 32.99
C HIS A 615 -29.85 -21.08 34.30
N ASN A 616 -28.51 -21.02 34.34
CA ASN A 616 -27.76 -20.61 35.52
C ASN A 616 -28.14 -19.18 35.95
N THR A 617 -28.14 -18.22 35.00
CA THR A 617 -28.52 -16.83 35.27
C THR A 617 -30.00 -16.72 35.67
N LEU A 618 -30.90 -17.49 35.03
CA LEU A 618 -32.31 -17.53 35.42
C LEU A 618 -32.51 -18.15 36.82
N LEU A 619 -31.78 -19.20 37.18
CA LEU A 619 -31.81 -19.80 38.52
C LEU A 619 -31.34 -18.81 39.58
N GLU A 620 -30.27 -18.06 39.31
CA GLU A 620 -29.81 -16.98 40.19
C GLU A 620 -30.89 -15.90 40.36
N LEU A 621 -31.52 -15.45 39.28
CA LEU A 621 -32.62 -14.46 39.31
C LEU A 621 -33.90 -14.99 39.98
N TYR A 622 -34.20 -16.29 39.88
CA TYR A 622 -35.39 -16.91 40.47
C TYR A 622 -35.22 -17.27 41.95
N ILE A 623 -34.02 -17.66 42.38
CA ILE A 623 -33.74 -18.15 43.74
C ILE A 623 -33.28 -17.01 44.67
N SER A 624 -32.64 -15.97 44.12
CA SER A 624 -32.14 -14.81 44.89
C SER A 624 -33.22 -14.07 45.69
N ASN A 625 -32.90 -13.77 46.95
CA ASN A 625 -33.78 -13.05 47.86
C ASN A 625 -33.92 -11.56 47.52
N GLU A 626 -32.86 -10.91 47.04
CA GLU A 626 -32.82 -9.53 46.56
C GLU A 626 -32.30 -9.49 45.12
N LEU A 627 -32.89 -8.65 44.26
CA LEU A 627 -32.47 -8.50 42.85
C LEU A 627 -31.17 -7.67 42.69
N ASN A 628 -30.28 -7.71 43.67
CA ASN A 628 -28.99 -7.01 43.64
C ASN A 628 -27.93 -7.98 43.13
N PHE A 629 -27.44 -7.76 41.91
CA PHE A 629 -26.46 -8.59 41.21
C PHE A 629 -25.03 -8.27 41.73
N PRO A 630 -24.33 -9.17 42.46
CA PRO A 630 -22.98 -8.88 42.96
C PRO A 630 -21.85 -9.48 42.09
N SER A 631 -22.16 -10.39 41.17
CA SER A 631 -21.16 -11.33 40.63
C SER A 631 -20.95 -11.23 39.11
N MET A 632 -20.45 -10.10 38.60
CA MET A 632 -19.95 -10.00 37.21
C MET A 632 -18.71 -9.08 37.09
N SER A 633 -17.79 -9.13 38.07
CA SER A 633 -16.53 -8.34 38.04
C SER A 633 -15.26 -9.19 38.02
N GLN A 634 -15.31 -10.47 37.64
CA GLN A 634 -14.11 -11.30 37.54
C GLN A 634 -14.09 -12.18 36.27
N VAL A 635 -14.12 -11.55 35.09
CA VAL A 635 -13.58 -12.16 33.87
C VAL A 635 -12.83 -11.08 33.07
N ASN A 636 -11.75 -10.57 33.67
CA ASN A 636 -10.55 -10.05 32.98
C ASN A 636 -9.66 -9.38 34.03
N ASP A 637 -8.73 -10.13 34.61
CA ASP A 637 -7.34 -9.69 34.79
C ASP A 637 -6.52 -10.86 35.36
N GLY A 638 -5.39 -11.14 34.71
CA GLY A 638 -4.46 -12.17 35.14
C GLY A 638 -3.50 -11.69 36.22
N ILE A 639 -3.17 -12.62 37.12
CA ILE A 639 -1.94 -12.74 37.92
C ILE A 639 -1.74 -11.72 39.08
N ASN A 640 -1.44 -12.30 40.26
CA ASN A 640 -1.00 -11.74 41.56
C ASN A 640 -2.13 -11.07 42.37
N ASP A 641 -2.37 -11.32 43.66
CA ASP A 641 -1.50 -11.65 44.77
C ASP A 641 -2.32 -12.32 45.88
N LEU A 642 -1.66 -13.22 46.61
CA LEU A 642 -2.05 -13.64 47.95
C LEU A 642 -1.85 -12.48 48.93
N ASN A 643 -2.88 -12.04 49.65
CA ASN A 643 -2.87 -11.85 51.11
C ASN A 643 -4.12 -11.11 51.61
N GLY A 644 -4.58 -11.53 52.79
CA GLY A 644 -5.86 -11.20 53.38
C GLY A 644 -6.08 -9.76 53.83
N VAL A 645 -7.28 -9.51 54.37
CA VAL A 645 -7.55 -8.89 55.69
C VAL A 645 -9.06 -8.69 55.87
N SER A 646 -9.54 -9.24 56.99
CA SER A 646 -10.59 -8.75 57.90
C SER A 646 -11.95 -8.28 57.34
N ALA A 647 -12.96 -9.08 57.68
CA ALA A 647 -14.30 -8.60 57.95
C ALA A 647 -14.28 -7.44 58.97
N LYS A 648 -14.96 -6.34 58.63
CA LYS A 648 -15.41 -5.32 59.57
C LYS A 648 -16.79 -4.84 59.18
N THR A 649 -17.74 -5.20 60.03
CA THR A 649 -19.06 -4.61 60.21
C THR A 649 -18.95 -3.11 60.41
N MET A 650 -19.75 -2.30 59.69
CA MET A 650 -20.29 -1.05 60.24
C MET A 650 -21.68 -0.74 59.66
N SER A 651 -22.52 -0.33 60.60
CA SER A 651 -23.92 0.05 60.58
C SER A 651 -24.23 1.36 59.84
N ALA A 652 -25.47 1.50 59.38
CA ALA A 652 -26.15 2.79 59.33
C ALA A 652 -27.62 2.64 59.74
N GLN A 653 -27.98 3.29 60.85
CA GLN A 653 -29.35 3.55 61.28
C GLN A 653 -29.89 4.77 60.52
N SER A 654 -31.16 4.75 60.09
CA SER A 654 -32.26 5.50 60.73
C SER A 654 -33.47 5.72 59.81
N ASN A 655 -34.59 5.16 60.27
CA ASN A 655 -35.97 5.63 60.29
C ASN A 655 -36.58 6.45 59.12
N GLY A 656 -37.69 5.90 58.60
CA GLY A 656 -38.75 6.65 57.95
C GLY A 656 -39.91 5.73 57.57
N SER A 657 -40.92 5.68 58.43
CA SER A 657 -42.17 4.92 58.25
C SER A 657 -42.93 5.31 56.98
N ILE A 658 -43.08 4.38 56.03
CA ILE A 658 -44.22 4.16 55.11
C ILE A 658 -43.93 2.79 54.46
N ALA A 659 -44.56 1.70 54.90
CA ALA A 659 -44.64 0.43 54.13
C ALA A 659 -45.39 -0.66 54.91
N ASP A 660 -46.72 -0.63 54.89
CA ASP A 660 -47.54 -1.80 55.25
C ASP A 660 -48.28 -2.40 54.03
N HIS A 661 -48.02 -1.90 52.81
CA HIS A 661 -48.64 -2.41 51.57
C HIS A 661 -47.67 -3.08 50.57
N GLU A 662 -46.36 -2.82 50.61
CA GLU A 662 -45.37 -3.39 49.66
C GLU A 662 -44.87 -4.80 50.05
N SER A 663 -44.98 -5.20 51.32
CA SER A 663 -44.48 -6.49 51.81
C SER A 663 -45.26 -7.70 51.29
N SER A 664 -46.52 -7.50 50.86
CA SER A 664 -47.37 -8.58 50.34
C SER A 664 -47.12 -8.89 48.85
N GLU A 665 -46.82 -7.87 48.02
CA GLU A 665 -46.50 -8.09 46.60
C GLU A 665 -45.09 -8.65 46.40
N GLN A 666 -44.08 -8.15 47.12
CA GLN A 666 -42.71 -8.69 47.05
C GLN A 666 -42.63 -10.15 47.54
N GLY A 667 -43.45 -10.53 48.54
CA GLY A 667 -43.54 -11.91 49.01
C GLY A 667 -44.21 -12.85 48.01
N LYS A 668 -45.21 -12.34 47.25
CA LYS A 668 -45.87 -13.09 46.17
C LYS A 668 -44.97 -13.25 44.96
N ASP A 669 -44.31 -12.18 44.51
CA ASP A 669 -43.31 -12.22 43.43
C ASP A 669 -42.17 -13.20 43.76
N ARG A 670 -41.64 -13.16 44.98
CA ARG A 670 -40.60 -14.10 45.43
C ARG A 670 -41.08 -15.56 45.43
N LEU A 671 -42.32 -15.81 45.85
CA LEU A 671 -42.89 -17.16 45.84
C LEU A 671 -43.11 -17.67 44.40
N GLU A 672 -43.55 -16.80 43.50
CA GLU A 672 -43.70 -17.12 42.08
C GLU A 672 -42.35 -17.37 41.40
N ARG A 673 -41.34 -16.54 41.68
CA ARG A 673 -39.96 -16.75 41.22
C ARG A 673 -39.39 -18.08 41.71
N ARG A 674 -39.57 -18.42 43.00
CA ARG A 674 -39.13 -19.73 43.55
C ARG A 674 -39.88 -20.91 42.94
N LYS A 675 -41.17 -20.77 42.61
CA LYS A 675 -41.93 -21.79 41.87
C LYS A 675 -41.40 -21.97 40.45
N LYS A 676 -41.09 -20.86 39.74
CA LYS A 676 -40.43 -20.88 38.43
C LYS A 676 -39.05 -21.55 38.52
N GLY A 677 -38.25 -21.21 39.53
CA GLY A 677 -36.95 -21.84 39.81
C GLY A 677 -37.05 -23.35 40.07
N LEU A 678 -38.00 -23.79 40.90
CA LEU A 678 -38.24 -25.22 41.13
C LEU A 678 -38.69 -25.95 39.87
N HIS A 679 -39.56 -25.31 39.08
CA HIS A 679 -39.97 -25.85 37.79
C HIS A 679 -38.77 -26.00 36.86
N LEU A 680 -37.90 -24.99 36.79
CA LEU A 680 -36.69 -25.01 35.97
C LEU A 680 -35.72 -26.12 36.40
N LEU A 681 -35.47 -26.28 37.70
CA LEU A 681 -34.63 -27.36 38.24
C LEU A 681 -35.13 -28.75 37.82
N LYS A 682 -36.45 -28.93 37.72
CA LYS A 682 -37.09 -30.19 37.31
C LYS A 682 -37.13 -30.37 35.80
N SER A 683 -37.52 -29.34 35.04
CA SER A 683 -37.63 -29.44 33.58
C SER A 683 -36.28 -29.54 32.89
N ALA A 684 -35.25 -28.89 33.45
CA ALA A 684 -33.89 -28.90 32.92
C ALA A 684 -33.05 -30.11 33.40
N TRP A 685 -33.63 -31.02 34.21
CA TRP A 685 -33.02 -32.32 34.52
C TRP A 685 -34.00 -33.50 34.22
N PRO A 686 -34.28 -33.79 32.93
CA PRO A 686 -35.07 -34.94 32.54
C PRO A 686 -34.52 -36.27 33.09
N PRO A 687 -35.37 -37.28 33.34
CA PRO A 687 -34.93 -38.58 33.84
C PRO A 687 -34.04 -39.37 32.86
N GLU A 688 -34.01 -38.97 31.58
CA GLU A 688 -33.25 -39.64 30.51
C GLU A 688 -31.81 -39.11 30.36
N THR A 689 -31.47 -37.97 30.98
CA THR A 689 -30.16 -37.31 30.85
C THR A 689 -29.29 -37.48 32.10
N GLU A 690 -28.02 -37.89 31.92
CA GLU A 690 -27.06 -38.08 33.02
C GLU A 690 -26.68 -36.77 33.74
N HIS A 691 -26.71 -35.64 33.02
CA HIS A 691 -26.41 -34.31 33.55
C HIS A 691 -27.55 -33.32 33.26
N PRO A 692 -27.85 -32.37 34.16
CA PRO A 692 -28.83 -31.32 33.91
C PRO A 692 -28.29 -30.25 32.94
N LEU A 693 -29.22 -29.48 32.35
CA LEU A 693 -28.91 -28.31 31.53
C LEU A 693 -28.66 -27.05 32.40
N TYR A 694 -27.99 -27.21 33.54
CA TYR A 694 -27.51 -26.17 34.46
C TYR A 694 -26.32 -26.69 35.28
N ASP A 695 -25.55 -25.79 35.88
CA ASP A 695 -24.45 -26.13 36.79
C ASP A 695 -25.01 -26.58 38.15
N VAL A 696 -24.72 -27.83 38.51
CA VAL A 696 -25.24 -28.48 39.71
C VAL A 696 -24.65 -27.89 40.98
N ASP A 697 -23.36 -27.58 40.97
CA ASP A 697 -22.66 -27.04 42.13
C ASP A 697 -23.15 -25.61 42.41
N LEU A 698 -23.32 -24.81 41.34
CA LEU A 698 -23.93 -23.48 41.44
C LEU A 698 -25.37 -23.56 41.97
N ALA A 699 -26.18 -24.51 41.49
CA ALA A 699 -27.55 -24.69 41.96
C ALA A 699 -27.62 -25.06 43.44
N ILE A 700 -26.70 -25.90 43.94
CA ILE A 700 -26.60 -26.23 45.37
C ILE A 700 -26.26 -24.98 46.18
N ILE A 701 -25.22 -24.23 45.77
CA ILE A 701 -24.79 -23.00 46.45
C ILE A 701 -25.94 -21.99 46.52
N LEU A 702 -26.63 -21.76 45.40
CA LEU A 702 -27.79 -20.85 45.34
C LEU A 702 -28.92 -21.31 46.26
N CYS A 703 -29.19 -22.61 46.34
CA CYS A 703 -30.23 -23.16 47.20
C CYS A 703 -29.84 -23.10 48.69
N GLU A 704 -28.59 -23.35 49.05
CA GLU A 704 -28.09 -23.23 50.43
C GLU A 704 -28.08 -21.76 50.90
N MET A 705 -27.51 -20.86 50.09
CA MET A 705 -27.43 -19.42 50.41
C MET A 705 -28.82 -18.79 50.61
N ASN A 706 -29.83 -19.25 49.87
CA ASN A 706 -31.19 -18.69 49.94
C ASN A 706 -32.17 -19.56 50.76
N ALA A 707 -31.69 -20.58 51.47
CA ALA A 707 -32.45 -21.51 52.32
C ALA A 707 -33.61 -22.23 51.58
N PHE A 708 -33.38 -22.68 50.34
CA PHE A 708 -34.37 -23.35 49.49
C PHE A 708 -34.30 -24.89 49.62
N LYS A 709 -34.95 -25.43 50.66
CA LYS A 709 -34.89 -26.86 51.04
C LYS A 709 -35.40 -27.83 49.96
N ASP A 710 -36.49 -27.47 49.29
CA ASP A 710 -37.12 -28.33 48.27
C ASP A 710 -36.20 -28.52 47.04
N GLY A 711 -35.39 -27.50 46.71
CA GLY A 711 -34.36 -27.59 45.68
C GLY A 711 -33.18 -28.49 46.10
N LEU A 712 -32.69 -28.34 47.33
CA LEU A 712 -31.56 -29.13 47.85
C LEU A 712 -31.87 -30.63 47.91
N LEU A 713 -33.05 -31.00 48.41
CA LEU A 713 -33.47 -32.41 48.48
C LEU A 713 -33.56 -33.04 47.09
N TYR A 714 -34.07 -32.30 46.11
CA TYR A 714 -34.14 -32.75 44.72
C TYR A 714 -32.75 -32.97 44.11
N LEU A 715 -31.82 -32.03 44.33
CA LEU A 715 -30.45 -32.12 43.80
C LEU A 715 -29.68 -33.28 44.43
N TYR A 716 -29.68 -33.42 45.76
CA TYR A 716 -28.96 -34.50 46.45
C TYR A 716 -29.48 -35.90 46.10
N GLU A 717 -30.80 -36.06 45.93
CA GLU A 717 -31.41 -37.32 45.52
C GLU A 717 -30.98 -37.74 44.10
N LYS A 718 -30.92 -36.78 43.16
CA LYS A 718 -30.51 -37.04 41.78
C LYS A 718 -29.02 -37.31 41.63
N MET A 719 -28.17 -36.65 42.41
CA MET A 719 -26.72 -36.82 42.40
C MET A 719 -26.22 -38.13 43.04
N LYS A 720 -27.13 -38.94 43.61
CA LYS A 720 -26.78 -40.16 44.35
C LYS A 720 -25.88 -39.90 45.57
N LEU A 721 -25.90 -38.69 46.11
CA LEU A 721 -25.20 -38.28 47.33
C LEU A 721 -26.00 -38.74 48.55
N TYR A 722 -26.07 -40.08 48.70
CA TYR A 722 -26.95 -40.72 49.67
C TYR A 722 -26.54 -40.45 51.12
N LYS A 723 -25.25 -40.19 51.37
CA LYS A 723 -24.72 -39.91 52.72
C LYS A 723 -25.16 -38.54 53.21
N GLU A 724 -25.24 -37.57 52.30
CA GLU A 724 -25.66 -36.18 52.53
C GLU A 724 -27.17 -36.10 52.74
N VAL A 725 -27.94 -36.88 51.96
CA VAL A 725 -29.38 -37.08 52.19
C VAL A 725 -29.62 -37.68 53.58
N ILE A 726 -28.89 -38.74 53.93
CA ILE A 726 -28.96 -39.38 55.24
C ILE A 726 -28.55 -38.41 56.36
N ALA A 727 -27.53 -37.57 56.15
CA ALA A 727 -27.10 -36.55 57.10
C ALA A 727 -28.20 -35.49 57.35
N CYS A 728 -28.94 -35.07 56.32
CA CYS A 728 -30.10 -34.18 56.48
C CYS A 728 -31.19 -34.82 57.35
N TYR A 729 -31.47 -36.12 57.18
CA TYR A 729 -32.44 -36.85 58.02
C TYR A 729 -31.91 -37.12 59.44
N MET A 730 -30.61 -37.39 59.60
CA MET A 730 -29.94 -37.55 60.90
C MET A 730 -29.98 -36.25 61.71
N GLN A 731 -29.74 -35.10 61.08
CA GLN A 731 -29.87 -33.77 61.72
C GLN A 731 -31.31 -33.45 62.11
N ALA A 732 -32.29 -34.01 61.39
CA ALA A 732 -33.71 -33.83 61.66
C ALA A 732 -34.29 -34.83 62.68
N HIS A 733 -33.51 -35.79 63.18
CA HIS A 733 -33.93 -36.87 64.10
C HIS A 733 -35.12 -37.74 63.61
N ASP A 734 -35.23 -37.97 62.30
CA ASP A 734 -36.28 -38.81 61.70
C ASP A 734 -35.79 -40.25 61.46
N HIS A 735 -35.95 -41.14 62.45
CA HIS A 735 -35.44 -42.52 62.41
C HIS A 735 -36.21 -43.42 61.44
N GLU A 736 -37.53 -43.20 61.26
CA GLU A 736 -38.35 -43.95 60.30
C GLU A 736 -38.05 -43.53 58.86
N GLY A 737 -37.94 -42.22 58.62
CA GLY A 737 -37.52 -41.67 57.33
C GLY A 737 -36.11 -42.12 56.94
N LEU A 738 -35.19 -42.22 57.90
CA LEU A 738 -33.82 -42.71 57.69
C LEU A 738 -33.80 -44.18 57.24
N ILE A 739 -34.52 -45.09 57.92
CA ILE A 739 -34.57 -46.52 57.56
C ILE A 739 -35.30 -46.70 56.23
N ALA A 740 -36.38 -45.95 55.96
CA ALA A 740 -37.08 -45.98 54.68
C ALA A 740 -36.18 -45.50 53.53
N CYS A 741 -35.39 -44.45 53.77
CA CYS A 741 -34.40 -43.94 52.83
C CYS A 741 -33.30 -44.99 52.56
N CYS A 742 -32.76 -45.63 53.60
CA CYS A 742 -31.75 -46.69 53.45
C CYS A 742 -32.30 -47.96 52.79
N LYS A 743 -33.58 -48.33 53.00
CA LYS A 743 -34.24 -49.42 52.28
C LYS A 743 -34.37 -49.12 50.78
N ARG A 744 -34.59 -47.86 50.42
CA ARG A 744 -34.70 -47.41 49.03
C ARG A 744 -33.33 -47.31 48.36
N LEU A 745 -32.31 -46.90 49.10
CA LEU A 745 -30.98 -46.51 48.58
C LEU A 745 -29.87 -47.53 48.87
N GLY A 746 -30.10 -48.55 49.69
CA GLY A 746 -29.11 -49.52 50.15
C GLY A 746 -29.20 -50.90 49.48
N ASP A 747 -30.06 -51.10 48.49
CA ASP A 747 -30.21 -52.36 47.75
C ASP A 747 -29.16 -52.47 46.63
N SER A 748 -28.18 -53.36 46.78
CA SER A 748 -27.09 -53.56 45.80
C SER A 748 -27.61 -53.98 44.43
N VAL A 749 -28.77 -54.64 44.36
CA VAL A 749 -29.41 -55.09 43.11
C VAL A 749 -29.99 -53.91 42.32
N LYS A 750 -30.27 -52.78 42.98
CA LYS A 750 -30.79 -51.54 42.37
C LYS A 750 -29.73 -50.45 42.22
N GLY A 751 -28.45 -50.78 42.42
CA GLY A 751 -27.34 -49.83 42.32
C GLY A 751 -27.18 -48.92 43.54
N GLY A 752 -27.73 -49.32 44.68
CA GLY A 752 -27.54 -48.66 45.97
C GLY A 752 -26.20 -49.00 46.63
N ASP A 753 -25.80 -48.22 47.65
CA ASP A 753 -24.54 -48.42 48.38
C ASP A 753 -24.77 -49.24 49.66
N PRO A 754 -24.28 -50.51 49.74
CA PRO A 754 -24.43 -51.34 50.94
C PRO A 754 -23.68 -50.79 52.16
N SER A 755 -22.69 -49.91 51.96
CA SER A 755 -21.94 -49.30 53.07
C SER A 755 -22.78 -48.32 53.91
N LEU A 756 -23.93 -47.87 53.39
CA LEU A 756 -24.90 -47.06 54.15
C LEU A 756 -25.41 -47.82 55.39
N TRP A 757 -25.52 -49.15 55.32
CA TRP A 757 -25.88 -49.97 56.48
C TRP A 757 -24.80 -49.93 57.57
N ALA A 758 -23.52 -49.77 57.20
CA ALA A 758 -22.43 -49.62 58.16
C ALA A 758 -22.46 -48.23 58.83
N ASP A 759 -22.74 -47.16 58.08
CA ASP A 759 -22.87 -45.79 58.61
C ASP A 759 -24.11 -45.66 59.52
N VAL A 760 -25.21 -46.31 59.17
CA VAL A 760 -26.42 -46.40 59.99
C VAL A 760 -26.17 -47.26 61.25
N LEU A 761 -25.45 -48.38 61.14
CA LEU A 761 -25.05 -49.17 62.31
C LEU A 761 -24.16 -48.37 63.25
N LYS A 762 -23.25 -47.54 62.71
CA LYS A 762 -22.41 -46.65 63.50
C LYS A 762 -23.24 -45.59 64.22
N TYR A 763 -24.21 -44.97 63.53
CA TYR A 763 -25.15 -44.02 64.13
C TYR A 763 -25.92 -44.66 65.29
N PHE A 764 -26.51 -45.84 65.10
CA PHE A 764 -27.20 -46.57 66.18
C PHE A 764 -26.26 -47.05 67.30
N GLY A 765 -24.98 -47.31 66.98
CA GLY A 765 -23.94 -47.61 67.95
C GLY A 765 -23.49 -46.41 68.79
N GLU A 766 -23.66 -45.19 68.28
CA GLU A 766 -23.32 -43.93 68.97
C GLU A 766 -24.55 -43.28 69.63
N LEU A 767 -25.77 -43.67 69.25
CA LEU A 767 -27.00 -43.25 69.92
C LEU A 767 -27.08 -43.82 71.33
N GLY A 768 -27.36 -42.97 72.32
CA GLY A 768 -27.60 -43.38 73.72
C GLY A 768 -29.00 -43.96 73.99
N GLU A 769 -29.73 -44.37 72.96
CA GLU A 769 -31.13 -44.80 73.03
C GLU A 769 -31.30 -46.32 72.76
N ASP A 770 -32.41 -46.91 73.23
CA ASP A 770 -32.74 -48.31 72.94
C ASP A 770 -33.25 -48.47 71.50
N CYS A 771 -32.34 -48.85 70.61
CA CYS A 771 -32.58 -49.10 69.18
C CYS A 771 -32.48 -50.60 68.84
N SER A 772 -32.84 -51.48 69.79
CA SER A 772 -32.69 -52.95 69.64
C SER A 772 -33.44 -53.54 68.44
N LYS A 773 -34.53 -52.91 67.96
CA LYS A 773 -35.33 -53.40 66.83
C LYS A 773 -34.68 -53.01 65.50
N GLU A 774 -34.29 -51.75 65.40
CA GLU A 774 -33.64 -51.13 64.26
C GLU A 774 -32.28 -51.78 64.01
N VAL A 775 -31.49 -52.04 65.08
CA VAL A 775 -30.19 -52.72 64.98
C VAL A 775 -30.33 -54.18 64.53
N LYS A 776 -31.34 -54.92 65.02
CA LYS A 776 -31.61 -56.28 64.52
C LYS A 776 -31.92 -56.29 63.04
N GLU A 777 -32.73 -55.34 62.58
CA GLU A 777 -33.08 -55.20 61.17
C GLU A 777 -31.82 -54.89 60.34
N VAL A 778 -30.98 -53.94 60.78
CA VAL A 778 -29.70 -53.60 60.11
C VAL A 778 -28.74 -54.80 60.05
N LEU A 779 -28.60 -55.58 61.13
CA LEU A 779 -27.69 -56.73 61.19
C LEU A 779 -28.06 -57.86 60.21
N THR A 780 -29.35 -58.03 59.88
CA THR A 780 -29.76 -59.03 58.88
C THR A 780 -29.27 -58.69 57.47
N TYR A 781 -29.22 -57.39 57.13
CA TYR A 781 -28.68 -56.94 55.85
C TYR A 781 -27.15 -57.04 55.80
N ILE A 782 -26.47 -56.81 56.93
CA ILE A 782 -25.02 -56.96 57.04
C ILE A 782 -24.57 -58.43 56.89
N ASP A 783 -25.29 -59.39 57.48
CA ASP A 783 -24.99 -60.84 57.36
C ASP A 783 -25.24 -61.36 55.93
N ARG A 784 -26.32 -60.88 55.29
CA ARG A 784 -26.67 -61.28 53.92
C ARG A 784 -25.61 -60.89 52.89
N ASP A 785 -25.09 -59.67 52.99
CA ASP A 785 -24.19 -59.08 52.00
C ASP A 785 -22.70 -59.15 52.41
N ASP A 786 -22.39 -59.81 53.54
CA ASP A 786 -21.04 -59.98 54.11
C ASP A 786 -20.24 -58.68 54.21
N ILE A 787 -20.90 -57.61 54.66
CA ILE A 787 -20.40 -56.23 54.56
C ILE A 787 -19.25 -55.96 55.55
N LEU A 788 -19.32 -56.54 56.76
CA LEU A 788 -18.38 -56.25 57.84
C LEU A 788 -17.88 -57.54 58.52
N PRO A 789 -16.56 -57.66 58.77
CA PRO A 789 -15.99 -58.71 59.60
C PRO A 789 -16.67 -58.76 60.99
N PRO A 790 -16.90 -59.95 61.57
CA PRO A 790 -17.58 -60.09 62.85
C PRO A 790 -16.97 -59.27 63.99
N ILE A 791 -15.65 -59.09 63.95
CA ILE A 791 -14.90 -58.30 64.94
C ILE A 791 -15.28 -56.81 64.89
N ILE A 792 -15.54 -56.26 63.70
CA ILE A 792 -15.88 -54.84 63.51
C ILE A 792 -17.32 -54.58 63.95
N VAL A 793 -18.23 -55.51 63.65
CA VAL A 793 -19.64 -55.41 64.10
C VAL A 793 -19.72 -55.40 65.63
N LEU A 794 -18.97 -56.28 66.30
CA LEU A 794 -18.86 -56.31 67.76
C LEU A 794 -18.29 -55.00 68.33
N GLN A 795 -17.22 -54.48 67.74
CA GLN A 795 -16.58 -53.27 68.22
C GLN A 795 -17.50 -52.05 68.10
N THR A 796 -18.26 -51.93 67.00
CA THR A 796 -19.17 -50.81 66.76
C THR A 796 -20.36 -50.82 67.71
N LEU A 797 -21.00 -51.98 67.90
CA LEU A 797 -22.16 -52.10 68.80
C LEU A 797 -21.78 -52.04 70.29
N SER A 798 -20.53 -52.34 70.64
CA SER A 798 -20.05 -52.22 72.03
C SER A 798 -20.06 -50.79 72.58
N ARG A 799 -20.17 -49.78 71.70
CA ARG A 799 -20.20 -48.36 72.08
C ARG A 799 -21.53 -47.91 72.70
N ASN A 800 -22.63 -48.63 72.42
CA ASN A 800 -23.95 -48.29 72.95
C ASN A 800 -24.21 -49.08 74.26
N PRO A 801 -24.33 -48.42 75.42
CA PRO A 801 -24.54 -49.09 76.70
C PRO A 801 -25.94 -49.72 76.85
N CYS A 802 -26.89 -49.37 75.99
CA CYS A 802 -28.28 -49.85 76.04
C CYS A 802 -28.47 -51.19 75.30
N LEU A 803 -27.49 -51.67 74.52
CA LEU A 803 -27.60 -52.90 73.73
C LEU A 803 -27.13 -54.14 74.50
N THR A 804 -27.90 -55.23 74.44
CA THR A 804 -27.55 -56.52 75.08
C THR A 804 -26.90 -57.51 74.11
N LEU A 805 -25.98 -58.34 74.61
CA LEU A 805 -25.25 -59.37 73.82
C LEU A 805 -26.18 -60.42 73.17
N SER A 806 -27.44 -60.50 73.61
CA SER A 806 -28.47 -61.35 73.00
C SER A 806 -28.74 -61.00 71.52
N VAL A 807 -28.47 -59.75 71.11
CA VAL A 807 -28.74 -59.26 69.75
C VAL A 807 -27.74 -59.80 68.71
N ILE A 808 -26.51 -60.15 69.11
CA ILE A 808 -25.40 -60.43 68.18
C ILE A 808 -24.98 -61.92 68.19
N LYS A 809 -25.36 -62.69 69.21
CA LYS A 809 -24.89 -64.09 69.43
C LYS A 809 -25.05 -65.00 68.20
N ASP A 810 -26.21 -64.97 67.55
CA ASP A 810 -26.53 -65.88 66.45
C ASP A 810 -25.75 -65.57 65.16
N TYR A 811 -25.33 -64.31 64.99
CA TYR A 811 -24.54 -63.86 63.83
C TYR A 811 -23.11 -64.45 63.86
N ILE A 812 -22.43 -64.36 65.00
CA ILE A 812 -21.01 -64.75 65.12
C ILE A 812 -20.80 -66.25 64.90
N ALA A 813 -21.69 -67.09 65.45
CA ALA A 813 -21.55 -68.54 65.37
C ALA A 813 -21.50 -69.05 63.92
N ARG A 814 -22.29 -68.45 63.02
CA ARG A 814 -22.37 -68.88 61.61
C ARG A 814 -21.12 -68.52 60.79
N LYS A 815 -20.37 -67.48 61.15
CA LYS A 815 -19.23 -67.02 60.34
C LYS A 815 -17.98 -67.89 60.52
N LEU A 816 -17.65 -68.28 61.75
CA LEU A 816 -16.42 -69.00 62.10
C LEU A 816 -16.31 -70.40 61.46
N GLU A 817 -17.42 -71.12 61.36
CA GLU A 817 -17.46 -72.47 60.80
C GLU A 817 -17.08 -72.50 59.30
N ARG A 818 -17.36 -71.42 58.58
CA ARG A 818 -17.11 -71.32 57.12
C ARG A 818 -15.63 -71.18 56.78
N GLU A 819 -14.85 -70.47 57.59
CA GLU A 819 -13.44 -70.15 57.28
C GLU A 819 -12.51 -71.36 57.44
N SER A 820 -12.77 -72.23 58.41
CA SER A 820 -11.89 -73.38 58.71
C SER A 820 -11.79 -74.40 57.56
N LYS A 821 -12.80 -74.49 56.70
CA LYS A 821 -12.86 -75.47 55.61
C LYS A 821 -11.92 -75.13 54.44
N MET A 822 -11.70 -73.85 54.16
CA MET A 822 -10.94 -73.41 52.97
C MET A 822 -9.43 -73.69 53.07
N ILE A 823 -8.86 -73.68 54.28
CA ILE A 823 -7.41 -73.77 54.50
C ILE A 823 -6.82 -75.15 54.11
N GLU A 824 -7.60 -76.22 54.20
CA GLU A 824 -7.11 -77.58 53.95
C GLU A 824 -6.92 -77.89 52.45
N GLU A 825 -7.74 -77.28 51.59
CA GLU A 825 -7.74 -77.53 50.14
C GLU A 825 -6.45 -76.99 49.47
N ASP A 826 -5.95 -75.84 49.90
CA ASP A 826 -4.79 -75.18 49.29
C ASP A 826 -3.47 -75.95 49.47
N ARG A 827 -3.30 -76.71 50.57
CA ARG A 827 -2.04 -77.41 50.87
C ARG A 827 -1.70 -78.52 49.87
N GLN A 828 -2.71 -79.22 49.35
CA GLN A 828 -2.51 -80.37 48.46
C GLN A 828 -2.00 -79.98 47.07
N ALA A 829 -2.32 -78.78 46.60
CA ALA A 829 -1.94 -78.33 45.26
C ALA A 829 -0.43 -78.06 45.10
N ILE A 830 0.25 -77.66 46.18
CA ILE A 830 1.64 -77.16 46.13
C ILE A 830 2.65 -78.28 45.83
N GLU A 831 2.45 -79.48 46.38
CA GLU A 831 3.40 -80.59 46.22
C GLU A 831 3.51 -81.06 44.76
N LYS A 832 2.38 -81.12 44.04
CA LYS A 832 2.32 -81.62 42.67
C LYS A 832 3.18 -80.80 41.69
N TYR A 833 3.22 -79.48 41.82
CA TYR A 833 3.92 -78.61 40.86
C TYR A 833 5.45 -78.68 40.95
N GLN A 834 6.01 -79.13 42.08
CA GLN A 834 7.47 -79.18 42.28
C GLN A 834 8.14 -80.31 41.49
N GLU A 835 7.48 -81.45 41.36
CA GLU A 835 8.02 -82.62 40.67
C GLU A 835 8.21 -82.38 39.16
N ASP A 836 7.20 -81.81 38.49
CA ASP A 836 7.20 -81.56 37.05
C ASP A 836 8.36 -80.63 36.61
N THR A 837 8.67 -79.62 37.42
CA THR A 837 9.70 -78.60 37.11
C THR A 837 11.11 -79.20 37.05
N LEU A 838 11.40 -80.23 37.83
CA LEU A 838 12.72 -80.87 37.86
C LEU A 838 12.98 -81.72 36.62
N SER A 839 11.93 -82.34 36.06
CA SER A 839 12.02 -83.17 34.85
C SER A 839 12.45 -82.34 33.64
N MET A 840 11.77 -81.22 33.39
CA MET A 840 12.04 -80.35 32.23
C MET A 840 13.47 -79.79 32.20
N ARG A 841 14.10 -79.51 33.36
CA ARG A 841 15.46 -78.95 33.41
C ARG A 841 16.53 -79.93 32.91
N LYS A 842 16.36 -81.23 33.15
CA LYS A 842 17.31 -82.25 32.70
C LYS A 842 17.33 -82.34 31.17
N GLU A 843 16.15 -82.32 30.55
CA GLU A 843 16.01 -82.39 29.08
C GLU A 843 16.71 -81.24 28.35
N ILE A 844 16.59 -80.01 28.87
CA ILE A 844 17.25 -78.82 28.30
C ILE A 844 18.78 -78.97 28.30
N GLN A 845 19.35 -79.57 29.35
CA GLN A 845 20.81 -79.72 29.47
C GLN A 845 21.35 -80.72 28.44
N ASP A 846 20.66 -81.83 28.24
CA ASP A 846 21.05 -82.87 27.28
C ASP A 846 21.05 -82.38 25.83
N LEU A 847 20.10 -81.51 25.46
CA LEU A 847 20.01 -80.92 24.12
C LEU A 847 21.17 -79.96 23.78
N ARG A 848 21.84 -79.37 24.78
CA ARG A 848 22.89 -78.35 24.56
C ARG A 848 24.29 -78.95 24.35
N THR A 849 24.61 -80.06 25.00
CA THR A 849 26.00 -80.53 25.14
C THR A 849 26.33 -81.74 24.25
N ASN A 850 25.32 -82.52 23.85
CA ASN A 850 25.54 -83.78 23.15
C ASN A 850 25.30 -83.64 21.63
N ALA A 851 26.27 -84.08 20.82
CA ALA A 851 26.11 -84.14 19.36
C ALA A 851 25.07 -85.20 18.97
N ARG A 852 24.15 -84.83 18.09
CA ARG A 852 23.05 -85.68 17.63
C ARG A 852 23.35 -86.22 16.22
N ILE A 853 23.37 -87.55 16.07
CA ILE A 853 23.69 -88.22 14.80
C ILE A 853 22.40 -88.40 13.99
N PHE A 854 22.31 -87.79 12.80
CA PHE A 854 21.17 -87.95 11.88
C PHE A 854 21.42 -89.14 10.95
N GLN A 855 20.68 -90.25 11.15
CA GLN A 855 20.80 -91.47 10.32
C GLN A 855 19.67 -91.62 9.29
N LEU A 856 18.82 -90.61 9.12
CA LEU A 856 17.64 -90.70 8.28
C LEU A 856 17.99 -90.60 6.80
N SER A 857 17.75 -91.70 6.08
CA SER A 857 17.98 -91.81 4.64
C SER A 857 16.75 -91.46 3.80
N LYS A 858 15.65 -90.99 4.41
CA LYS A 858 14.40 -90.62 3.74
C LYS A 858 13.88 -89.26 4.20
N CYS A 859 13.30 -88.49 3.29
CA CYS A 859 12.76 -87.16 3.56
C CYS A 859 11.45 -87.29 4.33
N THR A 860 11.26 -86.55 5.43
CA THR A 860 10.04 -86.59 6.26
C THR A 860 8.80 -86.12 5.49
N ALA A 861 8.94 -85.14 4.58
CA ALA A 861 7.81 -84.63 3.78
C ALA A 861 7.36 -85.57 2.64
N CYS A 862 8.28 -86.07 1.81
CA CYS A 862 7.91 -86.88 0.63
C CYS A 862 8.18 -88.38 0.78
N THR A 863 8.82 -88.81 1.88
CA THR A 863 9.18 -90.20 2.24
C THR A 863 10.14 -90.93 1.29
N PHE A 864 10.55 -90.32 0.18
CA PHE A 864 11.57 -90.84 -0.73
C PHE A 864 12.98 -90.72 -0.15
N THR A 865 13.92 -91.50 -0.70
CA THR A 865 15.33 -91.48 -0.29
C THR A 865 15.92 -90.07 -0.41
N LEU A 866 16.67 -89.65 0.60
CA LEU A 866 17.29 -88.34 0.70
C LEU A 866 18.46 -88.23 -0.28
N ASP A 867 18.27 -87.41 -1.31
CA ASP A 867 19.31 -87.07 -2.28
C ASP A 867 19.82 -85.64 -1.98
N LEU A 868 21.07 -85.36 -2.32
CA LEU A 868 21.68 -84.05 -2.07
C LEU A 868 21.16 -82.98 -3.06
N PRO A 869 20.87 -81.74 -2.60
CA PRO A 869 21.04 -81.21 -1.24
C PRO A 869 19.85 -81.47 -0.29
N ALA A 870 20.16 -81.75 1.00
CA ALA A 870 19.21 -82.03 2.08
C ALA A 870 19.47 -81.19 3.35
N VAL A 871 18.42 -80.92 4.13
CA VAL A 871 18.45 -80.12 5.37
C VAL A 871 17.97 -80.97 6.56
N HIS A 872 18.72 -80.93 7.67
CA HIS A 872 18.45 -81.69 8.90
C HIS A 872 18.24 -80.75 10.10
N PHE A 873 17.16 -80.95 10.86
CA PHE A 873 16.85 -80.18 12.06
C PHE A 873 17.16 -80.96 13.34
N MET A 874 17.57 -80.28 14.43
CA MET A 874 17.91 -80.90 15.73
C MET A 874 16.76 -81.69 16.40
N CYS A 875 15.51 -81.47 15.97
CA CYS A 875 14.36 -82.29 16.31
C CYS A 875 14.36 -83.68 15.62
N MET A 876 15.42 -84.02 14.88
CA MET A 876 15.60 -85.25 14.09
C MET A 876 14.79 -85.35 12.80
N HIS A 877 14.05 -84.31 12.38
CA HIS A 877 13.40 -84.32 11.06
C HIS A 877 14.37 -83.89 9.94
N SER A 878 14.29 -84.60 8.81
CA SER A 878 15.22 -84.44 7.68
C SER A 878 14.45 -84.30 6.38
N PHE A 879 14.78 -83.31 5.54
CA PHE A 879 14.01 -82.98 4.33
C PHE A 879 14.91 -82.75 3.12
N HIS A 880 14.41 -83.02 1.91
CA HIS A 880 15.07 -82.52 0.68
C HIS A 880 14.93 -81.00 0.63
N LEU A 881 15.93 -80.29 0.10
CA LEU A 881 15.86 -78.84 -0.06
C LEU A 881 14.61 -78.41 -0.85
N ARG A 882 14.29 -79.13 -1.94
CA ARG A 882 13.08 -78.89 -2.75
C ARG A 882 11.76 -79.10 -2.00
N CYS A 883 11.74 -79.97 -0.99
CA CYS A 883 10.53 -80.28 -0.23
C CYS A 883 10.32 -79.30 0.93
N LEU A 884 11.31 -78.48 1.26
CA LEU A 884 11.26 -77.52 2.35
C LEU A 884 10.74 -76.15 1.91
N GLY A 885 10.65 -75.90 0.60
CA GLY A 885 10.21 -74.61 0.04
C GLY A 885 11.12 -73.47 0.46
N ASP A 886 10.55 -72.29 0.72
CA ASP A 886 11.29 -71.07 1.10
C ASP A 886 11.70 -71.01 2.60
N ASN A 887 11.33 -72.00 3.42
CA ASN A 887 11.55 -71.97 4.88
C ASN A 887 12.71 -72.86 5.35
N GLU A 888 13.94 -72.45 5.10
CA GLU A 888 15.16 -73.19 5.50
C GLU A 888 15.49 -73.17 7.00
N LYS A 889 14.80 -72.34 7.80
CA LYS A 889 15.18 -72.07 9.19
C LYS A 889 14.39 -72.82 10.26
N GLU A 890 13.22 -73.38 9.94
CA GLU A 890 12.35 -74.01 10.93
C GLU A 890 11.82 -75.36 10.44
N CYS A 891 11.76 -76.35 11.34
CA CYS A 891 11.19 -77.66 11.02
C CYS A 891 9.65 -77.56 10.93
N PRO A 892 9.03 -77.88 9.79
CA PRO A 892 7.58 -77.75 9.61
C PRO A 892 6.73 -78.52 10.64
N GLU A 893 7.19 -79.70 11.09
CA GLU A 893 6.46 -80.53 12.05
C GLU A 893 6.47 -79.98 13.48
N CYS A 894 7.61 -79.44 13.94
CA CYS A 894 7.76 -78.99 15.32
C CYS A 894 7.49 -77.49 15.50
N ALA A 895 7.53 -76.73 14.41
CA ALA A 895 7.30 -75.28 14.44
C ALA A 895 5.93 -74.87 15.01
N PRO A 896 4.79 -75.56 14.75
CA PRO A 896 3.49 -75.14 15.26
C PRO A 896 3.42 -75.15 16.80
N GLU A 897 3.84 -76.25 17.43
CA GLU A 897 3.84 -76.37 18.90
C GLU A 897 4.88 -75.45 19.56
N TYR A 898 6.05 -75.30 18.96
CA TYR A 898 7.05 -74.36 19.46
C TYR A 898 6.55 -72.91 19.36
N ARG A 899 5.87 -72.56 18.26
CA ARG A 899 5.24 -71.24 18.09
C ARG A 899 4.11 -71.03 19.10
N SER A 900 3.27 -72.02 19.39
CA SER A 900 2.20 -71.85 20.39
C SER A 900 2.73 -71.62 21.80
N VAL A 901 3.81 -72.30 22.19
CA VAL A 901 4.46 -72.06 23.50
C VAL A 901 5.14 -70.69 23.54
N LEU A 902 5.82 -70.28 22.45
CA LEU A 902 6.40 -68.94 22.36
C LEU A 902 5.35 -67.84 22.34
N GLU A 903 4.21 -68.06 21.70
CA GLU A 903 3.09 -67.13 21.65
C GLU A 903 2.41 -67.03 23.01
N MET A 904 2.22 -68.14 23.72
CA MET A 904 1.73 -68.14 25.10
C MET A 904 2.69 -67.38 26.03
N LYS A 905 4.00 -67.61 25.90
CA LYS A 905 5.01 -66.86 26.66
C LYS A 905 5.00 -65.37 26.29
N ARG A 906 4.87 -65.02 25.01
CA ARG A 906 4.76 -63.62 24.57
C ARG A 906 3.49 -62.95 25.11
N ASN A 907 2.36 -63.64 25.10
CA ASN A 907 1.10 -63.14 25.67
C ASN A 907 1.22 -62.94 27.18
N LEU A 908 1.88 -63.86 27.90
CA LEU A 908 2.14 -63.70 29.33
C LEU A 908 3.10 -62.52 29.61
N GLU A 909 4.17 -62.36 28.82
CA GLU A 909 5.08 -61.22 28.93
C GLU A 909 4.42 -59.89 28.53
N GLN A 910 3.52 -59.88 27.54
CA GLN A 910 2.74 -58.69 27.19
C GLN A 910 1.73 -58.34 28.27
N ASN A 911 1.02 -59.33 28.81
CA ASN A 911 0.11 -59.13 29.94
C ASN A 911 0.84 -58.64 31.20
N SER A 912 2.10 -59.03 31.41
CA SER A 912 2.91 -58.50 32.52
C SER A 912 3.27 -57.02 32.39
N LYS A 913 3.25 -56.46 31.17
CA LYS A 913 3.55 -55.05 30.91
C LYS A 913 2.34 -54.14 31.06
N ASP A 914 1.13 -54.71 31.06
CA ASP A 914 -0.12 -53.98 31.09
C ASP A 914 -0.63 -53.87 32.54
N GLN A 915 -0.01 -52.95 33.29
CA GLN A 915 -0.31 -52.74 34.72
C GLN A 915 -1.78 -52.37 34.94
N ASP A 916 -2.38 -51.64 34.01
CA ASP A 916 -3.75 -51.15 34.13
C ASP A 916 -4.77 -52.28 34.08
N ARG A 917 -4.55 -53.28 33.23
CA ARG A 917 -5.41 -54.47 33.16
C ARG A 917 -5.33 -55.30 34.44
N PHE A 918 -4.15 -55.39 35.04
CA PHE A 918 -3.96 -56.02 36.35
C PHE A 918 -4.72 -55.25 37.44
N PHE A 919 -4.53 -53.93 37.55
CA PHE A 919 -5.24 -53.12 38.54
C PHE A 919 -6.75 -53.13 38.32
N HIS A 920 -7.22 -53.19 37.07
CA HIS A 920 -8.64 -53.40 36.77
C HIS A 920 -9.12 -54.77 37.23
N GLN A 921 -8.37 -55.84 36.98
CA GLN A 921 -8.75 -57.18 37.45
C GLN A 921 -8.79 -57.26 38.97
N VAL A 922 -7.80 -56.70 39.67
CA VAL A 922 -7.78 -56.60 41.14
C VAL A 922 -8.96 -55.79 41.66
N LYS A 923 -9.29 -54.65 41.03
CA LYS A 923 -10.45 -53.81 41.40
C LYS A 923 -11.80 -54.49 41.13
N SER A 924 -11.86 -55.32 40.08
CA SER A 924 -13.11 -55.99 39.67
C SER A 924 -13.35 -57.32 40.40
N SER A 925 -12.29 -57.94 40.91
CA SER A 925 -12.38 -59.22 41.61
C SER A 925 -12.79 -59.02 43.06
N LYS A 926 -13.71 -59.86 43.55
CA LYS A 926 -14.11 -59.88 44.96
C LYS A 926 -12.96 -60.27 45.90
N ASP A 927 -11.99 -61.03 45.40
CA ASP A 927 -10.77 -61.40 46.13
C ASP A 927 -9.52 -60.98 45.33
N GLY A 928 -9.05 -59.76 45.60
CA GLY A 928 -7.89 -59.18 44.93
C GLY A 928 -6.58 -59.90 45.28
N PHE A 929 -6.48 -60.57 46.43
CA PHE A 929 -5.25 -61.25 46.84
C PHE A 929 -4.96 -62.46 45.95
N SER A 930 -6.00 -63.25 45.64
CA SER A 930 -5.90 -64.38 44.71
C SER A 930 -5.41 -63.95 43.32
N VAL A 931 -5.92 -62.83 42.80
CA VAL A 931 -5.50 -62.26 41.51
C VAL A 931 -4.03 -61.83 41.55
N ILE A 932 -3.60 -61.23 42.66
CA ILE A 932 -2.20 -60.81 42.86
C ILE A 932 -1.27 -62.03 42.87
N ALA A 933 -1.61 -63.07 43.64
CA ALA A 933 -0.79 -64.29 43.74
C ALA A 933 -0.61 -64.98 42.38
N GLU A 934 -1.67 -65.07 41.58
CA GLU A 934 -1.61 -65.63 40.22
C GLU A 934 -0.70 -64.81 39.29
N TYR A 935 -0.74 -63.48 39.39
CA TYR A 935 0.13 -62.59 38.62
C TYR A 935 1.61 -62.72 39.00
N PHE A 936 1.92 -62.91 40.29
CA PHE A 936 3.29 -63.18 40.74
C PHE A 936 3.83 -64.50 40.18
N GLY A 937 3.01 -65.55 40.14
CA GLY A 937 3.36 -66.85 39.55
C GLY A 937 3.72 -66.79 38.06
N LYS A 938 3.29 -65.74 37.34
CA LYS A 938 3.55 -65.54 35.90
C LYS A 938 4.91 -64.90 35.58
N GLY A 939 5.78 -64.67 36.57
CA GLY A 939 7.21 -64.42 36.37
C GLY A 939 7.64 -62.95 36.13
N ILE A 940 6.82 -61.98 36.53
CA ILE A 940 6.97 -60.53 36.26
C ILE A 940 8.28 -59.91 36.80
N ILE A 941 8.91 -60.52 37.81
CA ILE A 941 10.12 -59.97 38.47
C ILE A 941 11.45 -60.51 37.90
N SER A 942 11.43 -61.37 36.86
CA SER A 942 12.64 -62.08 36.40
C SER A 942 13.51 -61.38 35.33
N LYS A 943 13.48 -60.04 35.19
CA LYS A 943 14.43 -59.28 34.35
C LYS A 943 15.33 -58.37 35.18
N ILE A 944 16.43 -58.92 35.69
CA ILE A 944 17.60 -58.13 36.11
C ILE A 944 18.53 -58.01 34.90
N SER A 945 18.82 -56.78 34.52
CA SER A 945 19.70 -56.33 33.42
C SER A 945 21.15 -56.76 33.62
N ASN A 946 21.88 -57.00 32.51
CA ASN A 946 23.34 -56.93 32.51
C ASN A 946 23.88 -56.49 31.12
N GLY A 947 24.26 -55.20 31.05
CA GLY A 947 25.62 -54.75 30.72
C GLY A 947 26.13 -54.78 29.27
N SER A 948 26.31 -53.58 28.70
CA SER A 948 27.08 -53.20 27.50
C SER A 948 28.59 -53.56 27.55
N ASN A 949 29.28 -53.62 26.38
CA ASN A 949 30.73 -53.36 26.30
C ASN A 949 31.23 -52.78 24.94
N SER A 950 32.09 -51.76 25.05
CA SER A 950 33.00 -51.07 24.07
C SER A 950 32.39 -50.12 23.02
N GLU A 951 32.89 -48.91 22.70
CA GLU A 951 34.01 -48.04 23.14
C GLU A 951 33.83 -46.59 22.51
N PRO A 952 34.63 -45.55 22.87
CA PRO A 952 34.28 -44.12 22.74
C PRO A 952 34.94 -43.34 21.57
N ARG A 953 34.37 -42.19 21.17
CA ARG A 953 35.10 -41.09 20.46
C ARG A 953 34.66 -39.67 20.87
N SER A 954 35.61 -38.99 21.52
CA SER A 954 35.98 -37.57 21.59
C SER A 954 35.10 -36.45 21.00
N GLY A 955 34.91 -35.37 21.78
CA GLY A 955 34.70 -34.02 21.22
C GLY A 955 34.09 -32.95 22.16
N THR A 956 34.87 -32.48 23.14
CA THR A 956 34.93 -31.08 23.67
C THR A 956 33.64 -30.29 23.99
N ALA A 957 33.40 -30.03 25.29
CA ALA A 957 33.51 -28.72 25.98
C ALA A 957 32.21 -27.86 25.89
N SER A 958 31.68 -27.21 26.92
CA SER A 958 32.28 -26.67 28.15
C SER A 958 31.22 -26.46 29.23
N SER A 959 31.54 -26.83 30.47
CA SER A 959 30.82 -26.49 31.70
C SER A 959 31.57 -25.40 32.46
N THR A 960 30.85 -24.37 32.92
CA THR A 960 31.24 -23.46 34.01
C THR A 960 29.96 -23.17 34.81
N SER A 961 29.84 -23.76 36.01
CA SER A 961 30.03 -23.11 37.33
C SER A 961 28.80 -22.32 37.75
N GLY A 962 28.07 -22.70 38.80
CA GLY A 962 28.45 -22.69 40.22
C GLY A 962 27.33 -21.88 40.91
N PHE A 963 26.73 -22.25 42.03
CA PHE A 963 27.17 -22.94 43.24
C PHE A 963 26.14 -23.96 43.71
#